data_AF-A0A952WIP7-F1
#
_entry.id   AF-A0A952WIP7-F1
#
_cell.length_a   1.000
_cell.length_b   1.000
_cell.length_c   1.000
_cell.angle_alpha   90.00
_cell.angle_beta   90.00
_cell.angle_gamma   90.00
#
_symmetry.space_group_name_H-M   'P 1'
#
loop_
_entity.id
_entity.type
_entity.pdbx_description
1 polymer ?
#
loop_
_entity_poly.entity_id
_entity_poly.type
_entity_poly.pdbx_seq_one_letter_code
_entity_poly.pdbx_strand_id
1 'polypeptide(L)'
;MDRKANLLALVIVAGLAAPAMAQDSISKNANGGNGLPGDALNWTDSLAQRGRYVVESQRLTTSWGVKFGIVPLIKTDRPTNATQTTSFFNNLAGSFGLSRTQRVANFRGTSYTYWQAATAGLNPTQNDQTLNYAPLTPAGSSFQFGAFVNQFGAADAPSSTVNSSIGAVVNYAPDNIRRFYVDRSLLASSSPTGNASDNNGSLSTGAADSNGLFTLRADNNGGNSATTQRIQGQNVLRTNLLARNNAINTLFGSGANTAAADAAATAFVVNGYTGGTISIPSMLPASLAQGGNARYLGPDFNKAFEYEPVVGGPVTILPPASSYLATVSTTSGQPIGGTYPDHRGSICVYPGSLFGGGSVATAAVLARSGAQGPNNDYISIWGVNNDSSITAGKVYALPVPTSITMNRSPATDNSPIGPTIFQTITNPAFPPTVITATNITFGGALAGHQGATAFQGGNSQVAIGKDLQGRGLVAGLYYENFNMPNGDTTPTPNNAIIVGRFDPNNPAGVQWTVVAWTYANGATVSECDGSPIRGDWGNYGNESSSQPSPGQFDGKVDLNPVSAVYDRPIGRLQPSLSFPGPSVLGSPALSMPAFDSVGNVWFTARVAAINTYSTTTQSTFSRYNSALIRGVYNPDTFTYDLELVAEFGDRILGKNSLTRYSIGGFIFAAANNATSPSTFFSSSVAPYADRNMNVASAISNGDIVNWGNNGAVIDPRTLGGLVLGGNFLYDVDGDNQFQDPSGTNPSNPNSVDEQYSGLFYINFRSCDADFNGDTFVDDADFVIFAQAYNNLLDTFGDLNFDNLTDDSDFVIFAQAYDQLLCVLQPN
;
A
#
# COMPACT_ATOMS: atom_id res chain seq x y z
N MET A 1 18.48 41.52 52.45
CA MET A 1 19.56 42.07 51.61
C MET A 1 20.49 40.93 51.21
N ASP A 2 20.40 40.22 50.09
CA ASP A 2 19.35 39.97 49.10
C ASP A 2 19.66 38.58 48.53
N ARG A 3 18.81 37.59 48.84
CA ARG A 3 18.83 36.23 48.27
C ARG A 3 17.51 35.91 47.57
N LYS A 4 16.86 36.93 46.99
CA LYS A 4 15.56 36.82 46.30
C LYS A 4 15.59 37.28 44.83
N ALA A 5 16.77 37.53 44.25
CA ALA A 5 16.90 37.99 42.87
C ALA A 5 17.25 36.91 41.83
N ASN A 6 17.68 35.70 42.23
CA ASN A 6 18.14 34.66 41.30
C ASN A 6 17.15 33.52 41.03
N LEU A 7 15.94 33.55 41.63
CA LEU A 7 14.89 32.56 41.33
C LEU A 7 13.88 33.04 40.27
N LEU A 8 13.97 34.29 39.83
CA LEU A 8 13.07 34.88 38.83
C LEU A 8 13.68 34.92 37.41
N ALA A 9 14.94 34.50 37.25
CA ALA A 9 15.59 34.32 35.94
C ALA A 9 15.51 32.87 35.43
N LEU A 10 15.04 31.92 36.25
CA LEU A 10 14.86 30.51 35.88
C LEU A 10 13.42 30.20 35.37
N VAL A 11 12.53 31.19 35.38
CA VAL A 11 11.12 31.04 34.96
C VAL A 11 10.82 31.81 33.65
N ILE A 12 11.82 32.46 33.05
CA ILE A 12 11.67 33.26 31.80
C ILE A 12 12.47 32.67 30.61
N VAL A 13 13.01 31.45 30.74
CA VAL A 13 13.58 30.67 29.61
C VAL A 13 12.70 29.44 29.27
N ALA A 14 11.54 29.28 29.93
CA ALA A 14 10.59 28.18 29.70
C ALA A 14 9.66 28.40 28.48
N GLY A 15 10.15 29.10 27.47
CA GLY A 15 9.42 29.31 26.23
C GLY A 15 10.40 29.74 25.19
N LEU A 16 10.76 28.82 24.29
CA LEU A 16 10.87 29.04 22.85
C LEU A 16 11.43 27.78 22.18
N ALA A 17 10.59 27.24 21.28
CA ALA A 17 10.88 26.45 20.09
C ALA A 17 11.47 25.03 20.26
N ALA A 18 10.64 24.02 19.97
CA ALA A 18 11.04 22.66 19.59
C ALA A 18 10.33 22.24 18.27
N PRO A 19 10.82 21.24 17.48
CA PRO A 19 10.49 21.06 16.05
C PRO A 19 9.86 19.70 15.57
N ALA A 20 8.89 19.82 14.63
CA ALA A 20 8.33 19.02 13.50
C ALA A 20 7.68 17.56 13.44
N MET A 21 6.32 17.33 13.38
CA MET A 21 5.43 16.09 13.47
C MET A 21 3.82 16.33 13.39
N ALA A 22 2.97 15.42 12.84
CA ALA A 22 1.59 15.63 12.29
C ALA A 22 0.48 14.51 12.35
N GLN A 23 -0.39 14.24 11.33
CA GLN A 23 -1.78 13.66 11.39
C GLN A 23 -2.02 12.36 12.19
N ASP A 24 -0.98 11.72 12.68
CA ASP A 24 -0.99 11.00 13.93
C ASP A 24 -1.38 11.94 15.11
N SER A 25 -2.68 12.03 15.35
CA SER A 25 -3.29 12.87 16.38
C SER A 25 -4.49 12.14 16.97
N ILE A 26 -4.90 12.54 18.15
CA ILE A 26 -6.15 12.09 18.78
C ILE A 26 -6.98 13.31 19.14
N SER A 27 -8.28 13.14 19.32
CA SER A 27 -9.13 14.26 19.73
C SER A 27 -8.87 14.62 21.20
N LYS A 28 -9.15 15.87 21.58
CA LYS A 28 -9.25 16.26 23.00
C LYS A 28 -10.53 15.75 23.67
N ASN A 29 -11.37 15.02 22.90
CA ASN A 29 -12.66 14.51 23.32
C ASN A 29 -13.51 15.56 24.06
N ALA A 30 -13.62 16.77 23.49
CA ALA A 30 -14.26 17.91 24.14
C ALA A 30 -15.72 17.67 24.55
N ASN A 31 -16.36 16.65 23.97
CA ASN A 31 -17.74 16.27 24.24
C ASN A 31 -17.88 15.29 25.42
N GLY A 32 -16.77 14.82 26.01
CA GLY A 32 -16.77 13.88 27.15
C GLY A 32 -17.36 12.50 26.83
N GLY A 33 -17.36 12.11 25.54
CA GLY A 33 -17.91 10.84 25.05
C GLY A 33 -16.86 9.74 24.93
N ASN A 34 -17.12 8.75 24.08
CA ASN A 34 -16.20 7.66 23.74
C ASN A 34 -15.16 8.06 22.65
N GLY A 35 -14.67 9.30 22.69
CA GLY A 35 -13.78 9.85 21.67
C GLY A 35 -14.48 10.34 20.39
N LEU A 36 -15.74 9.97 20.13
CA LEU A 36 -16.47 10.43 18.95
C LEU A 36 -16.83 11.94 19.03
N PRO A 37 -16.77 12.69 17.90
CA PRO A 37 -16.57 12.23 16.52
C PRO A 37 -15.11 12.11 16.08
N GLY A 38 -14.15 12.11 17.01
CA GLY A 38 -12.73 12.14 16.69
C GLY A 38 -12.24 13.48 16.15
N ASP A 39 -11.01 13.48 15.65
CA ASP A 39 -10.34 14.67 15.11
C ASP A 39 -10.14 14.65 13.59
N ALA A 40 -10.73 13.70 12.87
CA ALA A 40 -10.68 13.67 11.42
C ALA A 40 -11.19 14.99 10.81
N LEU A 41 -10.53 15.45 9.75
CA LEU A 41 -10.93 16.66 9.03
C LEU A 41 -12.30 16.46 8.37
N ASN A 42 -13.06 17.54 8.19
CA ASN A 42 -14.35 17.48 7.51
C ASN A 42 -14.23 18.08 6.11
N TRP A 43 -14.42 17.28 5.08
CA TRP A 43 -14.35 17.74 3.69
C TRP A 43 -15.51 18.63 3.25
N THR A 44 -16.52 18.89 4.08
CA THR A 44 -17.51 19.94 3.80
C THR A 44 -17.18 21.26 4.48
N ASP A 45 -16.14 21.28 5.31
CA ASP A 45 -15.63 22.52 5.89
C ASP A 45 -14.59 23.12 4.92
N SER A 46 -14.83 24.35 4.47
CA SER A 46 -13.93 25.06 3.58
C SER A 46 -12.56 25.30 4.22
N LEU A 47 -12.50 25.42 5.56
CA LEU A 47 -11.25 25.58 6.30
C LEU A 47 -10.44 24.28 6.40
N ALA A 48 -11.07 23.12 6.18
CA ALA A 48 -10.46 21.81 6.27
C ALA A 48 -10.20 21.14 4.91
N GLN A 49 -10.46 21.84 3.78
CA GLN A 49 -10.20 21.33 2.43
C GLN A 49 -8.72 21.02 2.16
N ARG A 50 -7.83 21.73 2.84
CA ARG A 50 -6.40 21.64 2.66
C ARG A 50 -5.72 21.63 4.02
N GLY A 51 -4.95 20.58 4.28
CA GLY A 51 -4.12 20.45 5.47
C GLY A 51 -2.66 20.40 5.09
N ARG A 52 -1.83 21.22 5.74
CA ARG A 52 -0.37 21.16 5.62
C ARG A 52 0.23 20.82 6.95
N TYR A 53 0.95 19.71 7.00
CA TYR A 53 1.43 19.16 8.24
C TYR A 53 2.66 18.28 8.00
N VAL A 54 3.44 18.02 9.04
CA VAL A 54 4.68 17.24 8.95
C VAL A 54 4.53 15.89 9.64
N VAL A 55 4.42 14.71 9.04
CA VAL A 55 4.39 13.45 9.83
C VAL A 55 5.77 12.83 9.96
N GLU A 56 5.98 12.01 11.00
CA GLU A 56 7.24 11.26 11.16
C GLU A 56 7.06 9.75 11.21
N SER A 57 8.00 9.04 10.59
CA SER A 57 7.99 7.58 10.58
C SER A 57 8.56 6.96 11.83
N GLN A 58 7.96 5.83 12.20
CA GLN A 58 8.42 4.93 13.22
C GLN A 58 9.07 3.70 12.68
N ARG A 59 9.91 3.08 13.51
CA ARG A 59 10.61 1.87 13.15
C ARG A 59 9.61 0.73 13.08
N LEU A 60 9.54 0.13 11.90
CA LEU A 60 8.89 -1.14 11.64
C LEU A 60 10.00 -2.14 11.36
N THR A 61 10.12 -3.18 12.18
CA THR A 61 11.13 -4.23 11.98
C THR A 61 10.44 -5.47 11.47
N THR A 62 10.88 -5.98 10.33
CA THR A 62 10.31 -7.19 9.74
C THR A 62 10.78 -8.44 10.47
N SER A 63 10.14 -9.56 10.16
CA SER A 63 10.60 -10.90 10.56
C SER A 63 12.03 -11.25 10.12
N TRP A 64 12.58 -10.55 9.13
CA TRP A 64 13.95 -10.72 8.64
C TRP A 64 14.90 -9.65 9.23
N GLY A 65 14.47 -8.92 10.26
CA GLY A 65 15.28 -7.85 10.86
C GLY A 65 15.45 -6.61 9.98
N VAL A 66 14.76 -6.53 8.84
CA VAL A 66 14.83 -5.36 7.95
C VAL A 66 14.04 -4.22 8.58
N LYS A 67 14.64 -3.02 8.59
CA LYS A 67 14.05 -1.83 9.19
C LYS A 67 13.41 -0.97 8.12
N PHE A 68 12.11 -0.72 8.30
CA PHE A 68 11.35 0.25 7.53
C PHE A 68 10.87 1.39 8.45
N GLY A 69 10.50 2.50 7.84
CA GLY A 69 9.70 3.55 8.46
C GLY A 69 8.23 3.26 8.21
N ILE A 70 7.35 3.47 9.19
CA ILE A 70 5.89 3.45 9.03
C ILE A 70 5.29 4.72 9.64
N VAL A 71 4.32 5.33 8.94
CA VAL A 71 3.64 6.53 9.42
C VAL A 71 2.18 6.58 8.98
N PRO A 72 1.24 7.02 9.83
CA PRO A 72 -0.11 7.42 9.41
C PRO A 72 -0.04 8.66 8.51
N LEU A 73 0.00 8.45 7.19
CA LEU A 73 0.21 9.52 6.22
C LEU A 73 -1.06 10.37 6.01
N ILE A 74 -2.22 9.72 5.90
CA ILE A 74 -3.51 10.39 5.64
C ILE A 74 -4.61 9.72 6.47
N LYS A 75 -5.36 10.48 7.27
CA LYS A 75 -6.69 10.07 7.75
C LYS A 75 -7.75 10.39 6.71
N THR A 76 -8.72 9.51 6.49
CA THR A 76 -9.95 9.87 5.75
C THR A 76 -10.72 10.93 6.52
N ASP A 77 -11.57 11.67 5.81
CA ASP A 77 -12.39 12.72 6.41
C ASP A 77 -13.52 12.13 7.26
N ARG A 78 -13.96 12.90 8.25
CA ARG A 78 -15.11 12.64 9.10
C ARG A 78 -16.40 12.46 8.26
N PRO A 79 -17.39 11.65 8.71
CA PRO A 79 -18.72 11.64 8.12
C PRO A 79 -19.45 12.95 8.44
N THR A 80 -20.25 13.44 7.52
CA THR A 80 -20.98 14.71 7.68
C THR A 80 -22.32 14.56 8.38
N ASN A 81 -22.84 13.33 8.45
CA ASN A 81 -24.12 13.00 9.09
C ASN A 81 -23.99 12.87 10.62
N ALA A 82 -24.83 13.60 11.36
CA ALA A 82 -24.88 13.61 12.82
C ALA A 82 -25.09 12.22 13.47
N THR A 83 -25.82 11.32 12.83
CA THR A 83 -26.08 9.94 13.29
C THR A 83 -24.88 9.02 13.07
N GLN A 84 -24.03 9.31 12.08
CA GLN A 84 -22.82 8.53 11.83
C GLN A 84 -21.62 9.06 12.59
N THR A 85 -21.58 10.37 12.87
CA THR A 85 -20.57 10.93 13.77
C THR A 85 -20.68 10.38 15.20
N THR A 86 -21.76 9.67 15.53
CA THR A 86 -21.91 8.92 16.80
C THR A 86 -21.62 7.43 16.65
N SER A 87 -21.18 6.97 15.48
CA SER A 87 -20.87 5.55 15.21
C SER A 87 -19.47 5.33 14.62
N PHE A 88 -18.93 6.32 13.89
CA PHE A 88 -17.64 6.24 13.20
C PHE A 88 -16.87 7.56 13.34
N PHE A 89 -15.55 7.47 13.47
CA PHE A 89 -14.66 8.63 13.55
C PHE A 89 -14.42 9.25 12.17
N ASN A 90 -14.34 8.43 11.12
CA ASN A 90 -14.14 8.86 9.74
C ASN A 90 -14.74 7.91 8.70
N ASN A 91 -14.74 8.36 7.45
CA ASN A 91 -15.22 7.60 6.30
C ASN A 91 -14.33 6.37 6.05
N LEU A 92 -14.88 5.32 5.44
CA LEU A 92 -14.10 4.14 5.11
C LEU A 92 -13.12 4.46 3.98
N ALA A 93 -11.86 4.09 4.18
CA ALA A 93 -10.87 4.17 3.11
C ALA A 93 -11.21 3.18 1.98
N GLY A 94 -11.09 3.67 0.76
CA GLY A 94 -11.29 2.97 -0.49
C GLY A 94 -9.97 2.66 -1.18
N SER A 95 -9.97 2.65 -2.51
CA SER A 95 -8.73 2.44 -3.24
C SER A 95 -7.73 3.57 -2.99
N PHE A 96 -6.46 3.19 -2.94
CA PHE A 96 -5.36 4.09 -2.71
C PHE A 96 -4.20 3.75 -3.65
N GLY A 97 -3.22 4.65 -3.70
CA GLY A 97 -2.02 4.45 -4.50
C GLY A 97 -1.04 5.61 -4.32
N LEU A 98 0.19 5.39 -4.78
CA LEU A 98 1.21 6.42 -4.83
C LEU A 98 1.68 6.68 -6.26
N SER A 99 2.42 7.77 -6.44
CA SER A 99 2.98 8.14 -7.73
C SER A 99 4.03 7.14 -8.17
N ARG A 100 3.95 6.74 -9.44
CA ARG A 100 4.88 5.76 -10.03
C ARG A 100 6.28 6.33 -10.21
N THR A 101 6.49 7.63 -10.07
CA THR A 101 7.81 8.26 -10.04
C THR A 101 7.97 9.09 -8.77
N GLN A 102 9.22 9.41 -8.45
CA GLN A 102 9.61 10.44 -7.49
C GLN A 102 10.45 11.49 -8.22
N ARG A 103 10.39 12.74 -7.75
CA ARG A 103 11.19 13.82 -8.31
C ARG A 103 11.92 14.61 -7.24
N VAL A 104 13.00 15.28 -7.64
CA VAL A 104 13.57 16.37 -6.86
C VAL A 104 12.76 17.64 -7.14
N ALA A 105 12.34 18.33 -6.07
CA ALA A 105 11.60 19.58 -6.13
C ALA A 105 11.88 20.42 -4.88
N ASN A 106 11.64 21.73 -4.93
CA ASN A 106 11.62 22.50 -3.69
C ASN A 106 10.39 22.12 -2.86
N PHE A 107 10.49 22.26 -1.53
CA PHE A 107 9.32 22.18 -0.65
C PHE A 107 8.21 23.09 -1.16
N ARG A 108 6.98 22.56 -1.20
CA ARG A 108 5.85 23.25 -1.81
C ARG A 108 5.16 24.21 -0.85
N GLY A 109 4.98 23.78 0.38
CA GLY A 109 4.49 24.63 1.45
C GLY A 109 5.61 25.50 2.00
N THR A 110 5.29 26.75 2.34
CA THR A 110 6.17 27.62 3.10
C THR A 110 6.02 27.44 4.60
N SER A 111 4.96 26.76 5.04
CA SER A 111 4.60 26.54 6.44
C SER A 111 3.79 25.26 6.57
N TYR A 112 4.14 24.43 7.55
CA TYR A 112 3.48 23.17 7.89
C TYR A 112 3.20 23.11 9.39
N THR A 113 1.97 22.77 9.77
CA THR A 113 1.59 22.62 11.17
C THR A 113 2.35 21.46 11.81
N TYR A 114 2.76 21.67 13.05
CA TYR A 114 3.54 20.75 13.84
C TYR A 114 2.96 20.57 15.26
N TRP A 115 2.86 19.34 15.74
CA TRP A 115 2.67 18.97 17.15
C TRP A 115 3.46 17.71 17.59
N GLN A 116 3.76 17.64 18.88
CA GLN A 116 4.30 16.48 19.62
C GLN A 116 3.60 16.38 20.97
N ALA A 117 2.29 16.21 20.93
CA ALA A 117 1.47 16.15 22.12
C ALA A 117 0.18 15.40 21.81
N ALA A 118 -0.27 14.61 22.78
CA ALA A 118 -1.62 14.08 22.76
C ALA A 118 -2.61 15.25 22.61
N THR A 119 -3.68 15.03 21.84
CA THR A 119 -4.77 15.98 21.58
C THR A 119 -4.44 17.20 20.71
N ALA A 120 -3.17 17.44 20.38
CA ALA A 120 -2.76 18.43 19.39
C ALA A 120 -3.07 17.95 17.96
N GLY A 121 -3.08 18.85 16.97
CA GLY A 121 -3.41 18.46 15.59
C GLY A 121 -3.99 19.55 14.70
N LEU A 122 -4.60 19.14 13.58
CA LEU A 122 -5.11 20.06 12.55
C LEU A 122 -6.56 20.47 12.74
N ASN A 123 -7.37 19.66 13.43
CA ASN A 123 -8.78 19.92 13.54
C ASN A 123 -8.99 21.12 14.49
N PRO A 124 -9.52 22.24 13.99
CA PRO A 124 -9.61 23.47 14.79
C PRO A 124 -10.59 23.33 15.96
N THR A 125 -11.51 22.36 15.90
CA THR A 125 -12.52 22.16 16.94
C THR A 125 -12.21 20.99 17.87
N GLN A 126 -11.60 19.93 17.34
CA GLN A 126 -11.39 18.67 18.06
C GLN A 126 -9.98 18.49 18.59
N ASN A 127 -9.00 19.27 18.10
CA ASN A 127 -7.68 19.32 18.70
C ASN A 127 -7.51 20.58 19.57
N ASP A 128 -6.51 20.57 20.44
CA ASP A 128 -6.01 21.77 21.10
C ASP A 128 -4.89 22.39 20.26
N GLN A 129 -5.24 23.46 19.53
CA GLN A 129 -4.30 24.18 18.67
C GLN A 129 -3.19 24.88 19.46
N THR A 130 -3.34 25.08 20.78
CA THR A 130 -2.31 25.70 21.62
C THR A 130 -1.16 24.77 21.95
N LEU A 131 -1.37 23.46 21.78
CA LEU A 131 -0.35 22.41 21.90
C LEU A 131 0.43 22.20 20.59
N ASN A 132 0.00 22.85 19.50
CA ASN A 132 0.79 22.89 18.28
C ASN A 132 2.01 23.81 18.51
N TYR A 133 3.17 23.35 18.06
CA TYR A 133 4.39 24.13 18.05
C TYR A 133 4.36 25.19 16.94
N ALA A 134 5.40 26.01 16.91
CA ALA A 134 5.65 26.92 15.79
C ALA A 134 5.66 26.12 14.47
N PRO A 135 4.92 26.57 13.44
CA PRO A 135 4.91 25.91 12.16
C PRO A 135 6.31 25.83 11.55
N LEU A 136 6.61 24.73 10.88
CA LEU A 136 7.89 24.57 10.21
C LEU A 136 7.89 25.18 8.82
N THR A 137 9.00 25.79 8.47
CA THR A 137 9.21 26.43 7.17
C THR A 137 10.39 25.77 6.45
N PRO A 138 10.24 24.54 5.91
CA PRO A 138 11.35 23.86 5.24
C PRO A 138 11.77 24.64 3.99
N ALA A 139 13.06 24.57 3.68
CA ALA A 139 13.67 25.26 2.53
C ALA A 139 14.57 24.31 1.73
N GLY A 140 14.92 24.72 0.53
CA GLY A 140 15.81 23.93 -0.34
C GLY A 140 15.09 22.82 -1.12
N SER A 141 15.89 21.89 -1.65
CA SER A 141 15.44 20.74 -2.41
C SER A 141 14.93 19.62 -1.50
N SER A 142 13.97 18.86 -2.01
CA SER A 142 13.31 17.74 -1.36
C SER A 142 13.05 16.65 -2.39
N PHE A 143 12.83 15.43 -1.91
CA PHE A 143 12.22 14.37 -2.69
C PHE A 143 10.71 14.46 -2.57
N GLN A 144 10.02 14.43 -3.72
CA GLN A 144 8.57 14.64 -3.81
C GLN A 144 7.89 13.47 -4.49
N PHE A 145 6.79 13.00 -3.89
CA PHE A 145 5.87 12.02 -4.47
C PHE A 145 4.40 12.42 -4.22
N GLY A 146 3.48 11.79 -4.94
CA GLY A 146 2.04 11.95 -4.74
C GLY A 146 1.43 10.69 -4.12
N ALA A 147 0.42 10.83 -3.28
CA ALA A 147 -0.37 9.72 -2.73
C ALA A 147 -1.85 10.08 -2.73
N PHE A 148 -2.73 9.09 -2.82
CA PHE A 148 -4.18 9.32 -2.75
C PHE A 148 -4.89 8.20 -2.00
N VAL A 149 -6.08 8.52 -1.50
CA VAL A 149 -7.04 7.57 -0.96
C VAL A 149 -8.46 8.04 -1.34
N ASN A 150 -9.21 7.16 -1.99
CA ASN A 150 -10.65 7.33 -2.15
C ASN A 150 -11.32 7.03 -0.81
N GLN A 151 -12.47 7.62 -0.53
CA GLN A 151 -13.22 7.36 0.69
C GLN A 151 -14.72 7.23 0.42
N PHE A 152 -15.38 6.45 1.27
CA PHE A 152 -16.80 6.17 1.22
C PHE A 152 -17.44 6.51 2.56
N GLY A 153 -18.38 7.45 2.53
CA GLY A 153 -19.25 7.75 3.67
C GLY A 153 -20.64 7.15 3.41
N ALA A 154 -21.24 6.54 4.43
CA ALA A 154 -22.65 6.22 4.36
C ALA A 154 -23.43 7.53 4.42
N ALA A 155 -24.56 7.61 3.73
CA ALA A 155 -25.37 8.81 3.72
C ALA A 155 -26.69 8.60 4.50
N ASP A 156 -27.50 9.65 4.67
CA ASP A 156 -28.68 9.66 5.56
C ASP A 156 -29.75 8.58 5.27
N ALA A 157 -29.65 7.88 4.13
CA ALA A 157 -30.52 6.77 3.75
C ALA A 157 -29.69 5.48 3.54
N PRO A 158 -30.21 4.30 3.92
CA PRO A 158 -29.48 3.02 3.91
C PRO A 158 -29.06 2.50 2.52
N SER A 159 -29.22 3.29 1.45
CA SER A 159 -28.91 2.91 0.06
C SER A 159 -28.08 3.94 -0.71
N SER A 160 -27.57 4.98 -0.05
CA SER A 160 -26.78 6.03 -0.70
C SER A 160 -25.43 6.20 -0.02
N THR A 161 -24.37 6.24 -0.82
CA THR A 161 -23.02 6.52 -0.36
C THR A 161 -22.54 7.80 -1.01
N VAL A 162 -21.85 8.64 -0.23
CA VAL A 162 -21.10 9.77 -0.77
C VAL A 162 -19.66 9.32 -0.94
N ASN A 163 -19.12 9.55 -2.13
CA ASN A 163 -17.76 9.15 -2.47
C ASN A 163 -16.95 10.42 -2.70
N SER A 164 -15.72 10.39 -2.21
CA SER A 164 -14.79 11.50 -2.43
C SER A 164 -13.37 10.96 -2.49
N SER A 165 -12.43 11.81 -2.89
CA SER A 165 -11.03 11.44 -2.97
C SER A 165 -10.15 12.49 -2.33
N ILE A 166 -9.17 12.03 -1.56
CA ILE A 166 -8.13 12.84 -0.94
C ILE A 166 -6.82 12.55 -1.66
N GLY A 167 -6.09 13.61 -2.01
CA GLY A 167 -4.72 13.53 -2.49
C GLY A 167 -3.77 14.14 -1.48
N ALA A 168 -2.50 13.77 -1.58
CA ALA A 168 -1.40 14.39 -0.88
C ALA A 168 -0.20 14.54 -1.81
N VAL A 169 0.47 15.69 -1.73
CA VAL A 169 1.84 15.85 -2.18
C VAL A 169 2.74 15.79 -0.96
N VAL A 170 3.68 14.86 -0.97
CA VAL A 170 4.56 14.59 0.16
C VAL A 170 5.99 14.95 -0.24
N ASN A 171 6.65 15.75 0.59
CA ASN A 171 8.05 16.10 0.46
C ASN A 171 8.84 15.55 1.65
N TYR A 172 10.08 15.12 1.46
CA TYR A 172 11.03 14.88 2.55
C TYR A 172 12.41 15.38 2.15
N ALA A 173 13.19 15.77 3.15
CA ALA A 173 14.51 16.36 2.92
C ALA A 173 15.52 15.24 2.60
N PRO A 174 16.54 15.47 1.75
CA PRO A 174 17.57 14.48 1.48
C PRO A 174 18.35 14.04 2.71
N ASP A 175 18.45 14.93 3.70
CA ASP A 175 19.13 14.80 4.99
C ASP A 175 18.18 14.44 6.14
N ASN A 176 16.89 14.21 5.85
CA ASN A 176 15.93 13.74 6.84
C ASN A 176 14.86 12.87 6.17
N ILE A 177 15.12 11.57 6.16
CA ILE A 177 14.25 10.56 5.54
C ILE A 177 13.09 10.09 6.43
N ARG A 178 13.05 10.55 7.70
CA ARG A 178 12.01 10.16 8.68
C ARG A 178 10.86 11.16 8.71
N ARG A 179 11.08 12.37 8.23
CA ARG A 179 10.15 13.50 8.33
C ARG A 179 9.53 13.86 6.99
N PHE A 180 8.21 13.77 6.93
CA PHE A 180 7.42 13.99 5.73
C PHE A 180 6.56 15.25 5.84
N TYR A 181 6.72 16.16 4.91
CA TYR A 181 5.97 17.40 4.78
C TYR A 181 4.82 17.16 3.80
N VAL A 182 3.61 17.02 4.35
CA VAL A 182 2.40 16.61 3.64
C VAL A 182 1.54 17.82 3.33
N ASP A 183 1.19 18.01 2.06
CA ASP A 183 0.13 18.91 1.60
C ASP A 183 -1.04 18.06 1.12
N ARG A 184 -2.01 17.85 2.01
CA ARG A 184 -3.22 17.05 1.80
C ARG A 184 -4.35 17.95 1.32
N SER A 185 -5.10 17.53 0.30
CA SER A 185 -6.33 18.22 -0.08
C SER A 185 -7.38 17.28 -0.67
N LEU A 186 -8.65 17.64 -0.52
CA LEU A 186 -9.75 17.02 -1.24
C LEU A 186 -9.57 17.24 -2.76
N LEU A 187 -9.46 16.16 -3.52
CA LEU A 187 -9.36 16.19 -4.98
C LEU A 187 -10.71 16.49 -5.62
N ALA A 188 -11.74 15.73 -5.26
CA ALA A 188 -13.12 15.95 -5.67
C ALA A 188 -14.08 15.22 -4.73
N SER A 189 -15.34 15.68 -4.70
CA SER A 189 -16.43 14.98 -4.03
C SER A 189 -17.68 14.86 -4.90
N SER A 190 -18.42 13.76 -4.72
CA SER A 190 -19.65 13.50 -5.41
C SER A 190 -20.83 14.28 -4.84
N SER A 191 -20.72 14.81 -3.62
CA SER A 191 -21.73 15.65 -2.98
C SER A 191 -21.12 17.00 -2.56
N PRO A 192 -21.87 18.11 -2.52
CA PRO A 192 -21.40 19.37 -1.94
C PRO A 192 -21.57 19.47 -0.42
N THR A 193 -22.57 18.81 0.17
CA THR A 193 -22.84 18.87 1.62
C THR A 193 -22.53 17.59 2.37
N GLY A 194 -22.10 16.56 1.64
CA GLY A 194 -21.95 15.20 2.13
C GLY A 194 -23.27 14.49 2.43
N ASN A 195 -24.40 15.04 1.97
CA ASN A 195 -25.68 14.37 2.09
C ASN A 195 -25.87 13.31 0.99
N ALA A 196 -26.67 12.31 1.31
CA ALA A 196 -27.17 11.30 0.37
C ALA A 196 -27.87 11.92 -0.83
N SER A 197 -28.72 12.89 -0.52
CA SER A 197 -29.75 13.43 -1.38
C SER A 197 -29.20 14.38 -2.44
N ASP A 198 -28.00 14.92 -2.22
CA ASP A 198 -27.27 15.75 -3.17
C ASP A 198 -26.04 15.04 -3.75
N ASN A 199 -25.98 13.71 -3.66
CA ASN A 199 -24.96 12.91 -4.35
C ASN A 199 -25.15 13.02 -5.88
N ASN A 200 -24.19 13.60 -6.58
CA ASN A 200 -24.20 13.81 -8.02
C ASN A 200 -23.71 12.61 -8.83
N GLY A 201 -23.14 11.58 -8.19
CA GLY A 201 -22.70 10.36 -8.88
C GLY A 201 -21.63 9.57 -8.14
N SER A 202 -20.70 8.96 -8.89
CA SER A 202 -19.60 8.17 -8.33
C SER A 202 -18.24 8.72 -8.77
N LEU A 203 -17.23 8.54 -7.90
CA LEU A 203 -15.86 8.97 -8.10
C LEU A 203 -14.90 7.83 -7.80
N SER A 204 -13.81 7.75 -8.57
CA SER A 204 -12.66 6.92 -8.24
C SER A 204 -11.37 7.51 -8.78
N THR A 205 -10.35 7.61 -7.94
CA THR A 205 -8.99 7.98 -8.35
C THR A 205 -8.23 6.77 -8.87
N GLY A 206 -7.61 6.92 -10.04
CA GLY A 206 -6.86 5.85 -10.68
C GLY A 206 -5.36 5.97 -10.53
N ALA A 207 -4.80 7.19 -10.60
CA ALA A 207 -3.36 7.37 -10.50
C ALA A 207 -2.96 8.76 -9.98
N ALA A 208 -1.75 8.81 -9.41
CA ALA A 208 -1.07 10.03 -8.98
C ALA A 208 0.26 10.20 -9.71
N ASP A 209 0.66 11.45 -9.91
CA ASP A 209 1.97 11.84 -10.38
C ASP A 209 2.72 12.61 -9.28
N SER A 210 4.04 12.53 -9.34
CA SER A 210 4.96 13.23 -8.46
C SER A 210 4.84 14.76 -8.54
N ASN A 211 4.18 15.34 -9.55
CA ASN A 211 3.88 16.77 -9.62
C ASN A 211 2.61 17.19 -8.87
N GLY A 212 1.89 16.26 -8.24
CA GLY A 212 0.61 16.55 -7.59
C GLY A 212 -0.57 16.59 -8.56
N LEU A 213 -0.45 15.91 -9.70
CA LEU A 213 -1.56 15.68 -10.63
C LEU A 213 -2.18 14.31 -10.33
N PHE A 214 -3.50 14.28 -10.22
CA PHE A 214 -4.27 13.08 -9.93
C PHE A 214 -5.29 12.87 -11.03
N THR A 215 -5.45 11.64 -11.51
CA THR A 215 -6.46 11.33 -12.53
C THR A 215 -7.59 10.52 -11.93
N LEU A 216 -8.81 11.00 -12.13
CA LEU A 216 -10.03 10.44 -11.57
C LEU A 216 -11.00 10.07 -12.68
N ARG A 217 -11.77 9.02 -12.43
CA ARG A 217 -12.98 8.65 -13.15
C ARG A 217 -14.19 9.22 -12.40
N ALA A 218 -15.16 9.72 -13.15
CA ALA A 218 -16.44 10.15 -12.60
C ALA A 218 -17.61 9.78 -13.53
N ASP A 219 -18.71 9.31 -12.97
CA ASP A 219 -19.94 9.04 -13.71
C ASP A 219 -21.18 9.35 -12.86
N ASN A 220 -22.36 9.17 -13.47
CA ASN A 220 -23.65 9.42 -12.81
C ASN A 220 -24.20 8.21 -12.04
N ASN A 221 -23.44 7.12 -11.93
CA ASN A 221 -23.89 5.92 -11.26
C ASN A 221 -24.04 6.19 -9.75
N GLY A 222 -25.14 5.71 -9.16
CA GLY A 222 -25.46 5.96 -7.75
C GLY A 222 -25.81 7.42 -7.39
N GLY A 223 -25.91 8.32 -8.38
CA GLY A 223 -26.32 9.71 -8.16
C GLY A 223 -27.80 9.80 -7.76
N ASN A 224 -28.09 10.57 -6.70
CA ASN A 224 -29.43 10.76 -6.14
C ASN A 224 -29.91 12.21 -6.21
N SER A 225 -29.05 13.16 -6.57
CA SER A 225 -29.43 14.57 -6.75
C SER A 225 -30.42 14.78 -7.90
N ALA A 226 -30.90 16.00 -8.09
CA ALA A 226 -31.73 16.35 -9.23
C ALA A 226 -30.98 16.01 -10.54
N THR A 227 -31.67 15.48 -11.55
CA THR A 227 -31.04 15.01 -12.80
C THR A 227 -30.14 16.06 -13.47
N THR A 228 -30.47 17.34 -13.33
CA THR A 228 -29.67 18.47 -13.85
C THR A 228 -28.38 18.72 -13.08
N GLN A 229 -28.29 18.27 -11.82
CA GLN A 229 -27.12 18.40 -10.95
C GLN A 229 -26.21 17.17 -11.02
N ARG A 230 -26.72 16.02 -11.46
CA ARG A 230 -25.93 14.79 -11.62
C ARG A 230 -24.82 14.99 -12.65
N ILE A 231 -23.69 14.33 -12.41
CA ILE A 231 -22.61 14.16 -13.39
C ILE A 231 -23.24 13.65 -14.70
N GLN A 232 -22.72 14.08 -15.85
CA GLN A 232 -23.23 13.66 -17.15
C GLN A 232 -22.25 12.68 -17.80
N GLY A 233 -22.77 11.59 -18.38
CA GLY A 233 -21.97 10.56 -19.06
C GLY A 233 -20.83 9.97 -18.22
N GLN A 234 -19.79 9.50 -18.89
CA GLN A 234 -18.52 9.07 -18.33
C GLN A 234 -17.50 10.20 -18.43
N ASN A 235 -16.67 10.36 -17.40
CA ASN A 235 -15.71 11.44 -17.33
C ASN A 235 -14.37 10.91 -16.84
N VAL A 236 -13.30 11.46 -17.42
CA VAL A 236 -11.93 11.34 -16.91
C VAL A 236 -11.45 12.76 -16.67
N LEU A 237 -11.06 13.07 -15.45
CA LEU A 237 -10.55 14.39 -15.08
C LEU A 237 -9.18 14.28 -14.45
N ARG A 238 -8.45 15.39 -14.51
CA ARG A 238 -7.19 15.60 -13.82
C ARG A 238 -7.35 16.74 -12.82
N THR A 239 -7.03 16.47 -11.57
CA THR A 239 -6.98 17.48 -10.52
C THR A 239 -5.52 17.79 -10.18
N ASN A 240 -5.14 19.06 -10.25
CA ASN A 240 -3.86 19.55 -9.78
C ASN A 240 -3.98 19.99 -8.32
N LEU A 241 -3.52 19.14 -7.40
CA LEU A 241 -3.60 19.40 -5.96
C LEU A 241 -2.88 20.71 -5.58
N LEU A 242 -1.77 21.03 -6.24
CA LEU A 242 -1.00 22.23 -5.93
C LEU A 242 -1.73 23.52 -6.35
N ALA A 243 -2.65 23.44 -7.32
CA ALA A 243 -3.50 24.55 -7.75
C ALA A 243 -4.83 24.63 -6.98
N ARG A 244 -5.14 23.65 -6.11
CA ARG A 244 -6.38 23.64 -5.33
C ARG A 244 -6.45 24.84 -4.38
N ASN A 245 -7.62 25.47 -4.36
CA ASN A 245 -8.00 26.42 -3.33
C ASN A 245 -8.77 25.73 -2.19
N ASN A 246 -9.23 26.52 -1.22
CA ASN A 246 -10.00 26.03 -0.07
C ASN A 246 -11.50 25.83 -0.35
N ALA A 247 -11.94 25.86 -1.61
CA ALA A 247 -13.31 25.54 -1.97
C ALA A 247 -13.50 24.02 -2.14
N ILE A 248 -14.70 23.54 -1.80
CA ILE A 248 -15.09 22.14 -2.01
C ILE A 248 -15.16 21.89 -3.51
N ASN A 249 -14.37 20.93 -4.02
CA ASN A 249 -14.39 20.58 -5.44
C ASN A 249 -15.47 19.53 -5.75
N THR A 250 -16.71 19.97 -5.78
CA THR A 250 -17.83 19.10 -6.16
C THR A 250 -17.95 19.01 -7.69
N LEU A 251 -18.24 17.82 -8.20
CA LEU A 251 -18.59 17.63 -9.61
C LEU A 251 -20.11 17.69 -9.80
N PHE A 252 -20.58 18.34 -10.86
CA PHE A 252 -22.01 18.53 -11.13
C PHE A 252 -22.33 18.62 -12.63
N GLY A 253 -23.57 18.35 -12.98
CA GLY A 253 -24.09 18.46 -14.34
C GLY A 253 -24.16 19.90 -14.84
N SER A 254 -23.76 20.12 -16.09
CA SER A 254 -23.85 21.39 -16.80
C SER A 254 -24.23 21.14 -18.26
N GLY A 255 -25.54 21.05 -18.52
CA GLY A 255 -26.06 20.69 -19.83
C GLY A 255 -25.75 19.24 -20.19
N ALA A 256 -25.06 19.02 -21.31
CA ALA A 256 -24.59 17.70 -21.74
C ALA A 256 -23.24 17.29 -21.10
N ASN A 257 -22.60 18.20 -20.37
CA ASN A 257 -21.27 18.03 -19.81
C ASN A 257 -21.31 17.99 -18.28
N THR A 258 -20.17 17.65 -17.71
CA THR A 258 -19.87 17.79 -16.28
C THR A 258 -18.98 19.02 -16.07
N ALA A 259 -19.18 19.71 -14.96
CA ALA A 259 -18.35 20.80 -14.48
C ALA A 259 -17.81 20.50 -13.08
N ALA A 260 -16.76 21.22 -12.69
CA ALA A 260 -16.13 21.14 -11.37
C ALA A 260 -16.22 22.50 -10.67
N ALA A 261 -16.49 22.51 -9.37
CA ALA A 261 -16.58 23.74 -8.59
C ALA A 261 -15.22 24.46 -8.51
N ASP A 262 -14.10 23.73 -8.51
CA ASP A 262 -12.75 24.30 -8.64
C ASP A 262 -12.19 24.05 -10.05
N ALA A 263 -12.73 24.78 -11.03
CA ALA A 263 -12.33 24.69 -12.43
C ALA A 263 -10.87 25.10 -12.69
N ALA A 264 -10.25 25.89 -11.80
CA ALA A 264 -8.85 26.31 -11.95
C ALA A 264 -7.87 25.14 -11.68
N ALA A 265 -8.24 24.24 -10.77
CA ALA A 265 -7.46 23.06 -10.43
C ALA A 265 -7.89 21.79 -11.18
N THR A 266 -9.05 21.80 -11.86
CA THR A 266 -9.67 20.59 -12.45
C THR A 266 -9.81 20.73 -13.95
N ALA A 267 -9.16 19.82 -14.70
CA ALA A 267 -9.30 19.71 -16.15
C ALA A 267 -10.01 18.42 -16.52
N PHE A 268 -10.95 18.46 -17.47
CA PHE A 268 -11.58 17.26 -18.01
C PHE A 268 -10.79 16.77 -19.23
N VAL A 269 -10.30 15.54 -19.17
CA VAL A 269 -9.66 14.83 -20.29
C VAL A 269 -10.74 14.20 -21.16
N VAL A 270 -11.76 13.61 -20.52
CA VAL A 270 -13.00 13.15 -21.14
C VAL A 270 -14.17 13.77 -20.37
N ASN A 271 -15.13 14.36 -21.08
CA ASN A 271 -16.27 15.05 -20.46
C ASN A 271 -17.58 14.62 -21.13
N GLY A 272 -18.51 14.03 -20.36
CA GLY A 272 -19.83 13.66 -20.86
C GLY A 272 -19.83 12.52 -21.88
N TYR A 273 -18.85 11.61 -21.86
CA TYR A 273 -18.75 10.55 -22.87
C TYR A 273 -19.88 9.52 -22.72
N THR A 274 -20.54 9.20 -23.84
CA THR A 274 -21.67 8.26 -23.91
C THR A 274 -21.37 7.01 -24.74
N GLY A 275 -20.18 6.93 -25.34
CA GLY A 275 -19.82 5.84 -26.26
C GLY A 275 -19.49 4.51 -25.59
N GLY A 276 -19.47 4.45 -24.25
CA GLY A 276 -19.18 3.24 -23.49
C GLY A 276 -18.76 3.57 -22.07
N THR A 277 -18.54 2.54 -21.25
CA THR A 277 -18.00 2.68 -19.89
C THR A 277 -16.48 2.75 -19.95
N ILE A 278 -15.89 3.79 -19.36
CA ILE A 278 -14.44 3.93 -19.24
C ILE A 278 -14.01 3.24 -17.94
N SER A 279 -12.91 2.48 -17.95
CA SER A 279 -12.34 1.88 -16.74
C SER A 279 -11.63 2.93 -15.88
N ILE A 280 -11.12 2.54 -14.71
CA ILE A 280 -10.32 3.44 -13.89
C ILE A 280 -9.04 3.83 -14.66
N PRO A 281 -8.76 5.14 -14.78
CA PRO A 281 -7.67 5.64 -15.61
C PRO A 281 -6.32 5.31 -15.00
N SER A 282 -5.32 5.13 -15.85
CA SER A 282 -3.92 5.20 -15.49
C SER A 282 -3.33 6.50 -16.04
N MET A 283 -2.04 6.73 -15.79
CA MET A 283 -1.34 7.88 -16.37
C MET A 283 0.09 7.57 -16.75
N LEU A 284 0.58 8.25 -17.79
CA LEU A 284 2.00 8.46 -18.00
C LEU A 284 2.45 9.65 -17.12
N PRO A 285 3.38 9.45 -16.18
CA PRO A 285 3.85 10.53 -15.30
C PRO A 285 4.44 11.71 -16.08
N ALA A 286 4.32 12.90 -15.51
CA ALA A 286 4.76 14.14 -16.15
C ALA A 286 6.27 14.17 -16.44
N SER A 287 7.07 13.47 -15.63
CA SER A 287 8.52 13.32 -15.82
C SER A 287 8.91 12.55 -17.08
N LEU A 288 7.99 11.76 -17.64
CA LEU A 288 8.20 10.96 -18.85
C LEU A 288 7.41 11.50 -20.05
N ALA A 289 6.35 12.27 -19.79
CA ALA A 289 5.47 12.79 -20.81
C ALA A 289 6.04 14.03 -21.53
N GLN A 290 5.81 14.12 -22.83
CA GLN A 290 6.19 15.28 -23.63
C GLN A 290 5.44 16.52 -23.12
N GLY A 291 6.20 17.60 -22.87
CA GLY A 291 5.66 18.86 -22.37
C GLY A 291 5.53 18.94 -20.84
N GLY A 292 6.01 17.93 -20.09
CA GLY A 292 6.12 18.00 -18.63
C GLY A 292 4.79 17.93 -17.88
N ASN A 293 3.74 17.41 -18.51
CA ASN A 293 2.42 17.23 -17.93
C ASN A 293 2.04 15.75 -18.00
N ALA A 294 1.49 15.20 -16.91
CA ALA A 294 1.01 13.82 -16.91
C ALA A 294 -0.06 13.63 -17.98
N ARG A 295 -0.20 12.41 -18.51
CA ARG A 295 -1.13 12.11 -19.61
C ARG A 295 -2.00 10.91 -19.28
N TYR A 296 -3.27 11.00 -19.66
CA TYR A 296 -4.21 9.90 -19.48
C TYR A 296 -3.88 8.74 -20.42
N LEU A 297 -4.01 7.52 -19.88
CA LEU A 297 -4.15 6.31 -20.66
C LEU A 297 -5.09 5.32 -19.94
N GLY A 298 -5.99 4.68 -20.66
CA GLY A 298 -7.03 3.86 -20.06
C GLY A 298 -7.67 2.87 -21.03
N PRO A 299 -8.24 1.77 -20.52
CA PRO A 299 -9.16 0.94 -21.27
C PRO A 299 -10.62 1.43 -21.18
N ASP A 300 -11.43 1.02 -22.15
CA ASP A 300 -12.90 1.09 -22.07
C ASP A 300 -13.55 -0.31 -22.20
N PHE A 301 -14.83 -0.41 -21.88
CA PHE A 301 -15.58 -1.67 -21.95
C PHE A 301 -15.92 -2.09 -23.39
N ASN A 302 -15.64 -1.25 -24.38
CA ASN A 302 -15.68 -1.61 -25.80
C ASN A 302 -14.34 -2.19 -26.28
N LYS A 303 -13.43 -2.51 -25.34
CA LYS A 303 -12.13 -3.12 -25.59
C LYS A 303 -11.12 -2.17 -26.25
N ALA A 304 -11.42 -0.88 -26.29
CA ALA A 304 -10.55 0.14 -26.86
C ALA A 304 -9.44 0.54 -25.89
N PHE A 305 -8.38 1.10 -26.46
CA PHE A 305 -7.34 1.82 -25.73
C PHE A 305 -7.53 3.32 -25.96
N GLU A 306 -7.63 4.07 -24.88
CA GLU A 306 -7.76 5.51 -24.89
C GLU A 306 -6.49 6.16 -24.35
N TYR A 307 -6.03 7.23 -24.98
CA TYR A 307 -4.91 8.01 -24.45
C TYR A 307 -4.96 9.48 -24.88
N GLU A 308 -4.25 10.32 -24.15
CA GLU A 308 -4.16 11.76 -24.39
C GLU A 308 -2.85 12.14 -25.11
N PRO A 309 -2.86 12.34 -26.44
CA PRO A 309 -1.67 12.65 -27.25
C PRO A 309 -1.18 14.10 -27.09
N VAL A 310 -2.00 14.99 -26.54
CA VAL A 310 -1.63 16.37 -26.19
C VAL A 310 -2.49 16.78 -25.01
N VAL A 311 -1.90 17.43 -24.00
CA VAL A 311 -2.64 17.86 -22.81
C VAL A 311 -3.75 18.83 -23.17
N GLY A 312 -4.99 18.52 -22.75
CA GLY A 312 -6.19 19.29 -23.08
C GLY A 312 -6.64 19.15 -24.54
N GLY A 313 -5.99 18.30 -25.33
CA GLY A 313 -6.40 17.93 -26.68
C GLY A 313 -7.45 16.81 -26.67
N PRO A 314 -7.97 16.43 -27.86
CA PRO A 314 -8.88 15.31 -27.97
C PRO A 314 -8.20 13.99 -27.60
N VAL A 315 -8.90 13.14 -26.85
CA VAL A 315 -8.47 11.76 -26.57
C VAL A 315 -8.48 10.94 -27.85
N THR A 316 -7.41 10.17 -28.07
CA THR A 316 -7.33 9.20 -29.15
C THR A 316 -7.87 7.86 -28.67
N ILE A 317 -8.81 7.29 -29.41
CA ILE A 317 -9.41 5.98 -29.13
C ILE A 317 -8.94 5.00 -30.21
N LEU A 318 -8.15 4.00 -29.81
CA LEU A 318 -7.72 2.91 -30.68
C LEU A 318 -8.65 1.70 -30.48
N PRO A 319 -9.37 1.25 -31.53
CA PRO A 319 -10.15 0.03 -31.45
C PRO A 319 -9.26 -1.20 -31.19
N PRO A 320 -9.82 -2.34 -30.77
CA PRO A 320 -9.06 -3.55 -30.46
C PRO A 320 -8.08 -3.98 -31.55
N ALA A 321 -8.47 -3.82 -32.82
CA ALA A 321 -7.68 -4.20 -33.99
C ALA A 321 -6.44 -3.31 -34.24
N SER A 322 -6.30 -2.19 -33.54
CA SER A 322 -5.12 -1.31 -33.62
C SER A 322 -4.53 -0.94 -32.26
N SER A 323 -5.02 -1.55 -31.18
CA SER A 323 -4.55 -1.30 -29.80
C SER A 323 -3.51 -2.33 -29.34
N TYR A 324 -3.23 -2.38 -28.03
CA TYR A 324 -2.41 -3.42 -27.39
C TYR A 324 -3.02 -4.83 -27.52
N LEU A 325 -4.26 -4.93 -28.02
CA LEU A 325 -4.93 -6.19 -28.34
C LEU A 325 -4.71 -6.62 -29.80
N ALA A 326 -4.15 -5.75 -30.65
CA ALA A 326 -4.03 -5.98 -32.08
C ALA A 326 -2.91 -6.93 -32.50
N THR A 327 -1.91 -7.17 -31.65
CA THR A 327 -0.61 -7.64 -32.16
C THR A 327 -0.29 -9.10 -31.87
N VAL A 328 -0.05 -9.79 -32.99
CA VAL A 328 0.76 -10.99 -33.20
C VAL A 328 2.21 -10.54 -33.31
N SER A 329 3.05 -10.76 -32.31
CA SER A 329 4.49 -10.77 -32.58
C SER A 329 4.82 -12.09 -33.25
N THR A 330 5.33 -12.00 -34.48
CA THR A 330 5.65 -13.13 -35.39
C THR A 330 6.67 -14.12 -34.82
N THR A 331 7.26 -13.84 -33.66
CA THR A 331 8.26 -14.70 -33.00
C THR A 331 7.67 -15.75 -32.05
N SER A 332 6.37 -15.70 -31.73
CA SER A 332 5.71 -16.70 -30.86
C SER A 332 4.64 -17.56 -31.55
N GLY A 333 4.37 -17.34 -32.83
CA GLY A 333 3.49 -18.20 -33.64
C GLY A 333 2.02 -18.24 -33.23
N GLN A 334 1.59 -17.53 -32.18
CA GLN A 334 0.18 -17.47 -31.78
C GLN A 334 -0.29 -16.02 -31.58
N PRO A 335 -1.16 -15.49 -32.47
CA PRO A 335 -1.97 -14.32 -32.19
C PRO A 335 -2.75 -14.47 -30.87
N ILE A 336 -3.09 -13.37 -30.17
CA ILE A 336 -4.21 -13.38 -29.18
C ILE A 336 -5.57 -13.71 -29.86
N GLY A 337 -5.57 -14.00 -31.17
CA GLY A 337 -6.72 -14.44 -31.97
C GLY A 337 -7.43 -13.23 -32.54
N GLY A 338 -7.27 -13.00 -33.85
CA GLY A 338 -7.87 -11.88 -34.58
C GLY A 338 -9.40 -11.90 -34.69
N THR A 339 -10.10 -12.70 -33.88
CA THR A 339 -11.56 -12.73 -33.89
C THR A 339 -12.14 -11.88 -32.76
N TYR A 340 -11.66 -11.94 -31.49
CA TYR A 340 -12.11 -11.04 -30.41
C TYR A 340 -11.13 -11.00 -29.20
N PRO A 341 -9.99 -10.31 -29.27
CA PRO A 341 -9.16 -10.10 -28.08
C PRO A 341 -9.88 -9.14 -27.13
N ASP A 342 -9.89 -9.48 -25.85
CA ASP A 342 -10.60 -8.78 -24.79
C ASP A 342 -9.64 -8.48 -23.64
N HIS A 343 -9.91 -7.46 -22.82
CA HIS A 343 -9.08 -7.10 -21.67
C HIS A 343 -9.89 -7.05 -20.38
N ARG A 344 -9.23 -7.11 -19.22
CA ARG A 344 -9.88 -6.93 -17.91
C ARG A 344 -9.09 -5.99 -17.01
N GLY A 345 -9.82 -5.20 -16.23
CA GLY A 345 -9.26 -4.31 -15.22
C GLY A 345 -8.75 -2.98 -15.80
N SER A 346 -7.69 -2.46 -15.19
CA SER A 346 -7.07 -1.19 -15.56
C SER A 346 -5.62 -1.40 -15.98
N ILE A 347 -5.04 -0.39 -16.63
CA ILE A 347 -3.67 -0.45 -17.15
C ILE A 347 -2.67 -0.15 -16.02
N CYS A 348 -1.68 -1.02 -15.87
CA CYS A 348 -0.49 -0.72 -15.06
C CYS A 348 0.53 0.02 -15.94
N VAL A 349 1.21 1.03 -15.38
CA VAL A 349 2.32 1.72 -16.06
C VAL A 349 3.56 1.57 -15.19
N TYR A 350 4.60 0.95 -15.74
CA TYR A 350 5.95 0.97 -15.20
C TYR A 350 6.71 2.15 -15.83
N PRO A 351 7.26 3.08 -15.05
CA PRO A 351 7.95 4.29 -15.52
C PRO A 351 9.37 3.98 -16.05
N GLY A 352 9.56 2.82 -16.66
CA GLY A 352 10.81 2.39 -17.26
C GLY A 352 10.55 1.77 -18.63
N SER A 353 11.48 1.99 -19.54
CA SER A 353 11.43 1.47 -20.90
C SER A 353 12.04 0.06 -20.94
N LEU A 354 11.22 -0.98 -21.08
CA LEU A 354 11.71 -2.35 -21.25
C LEU A 354 12.10 -2.64 -22.70
N PHE A 355 11.36 -2.09 -23.68
CA PHE A 355 11.44 -2.55 -25.08
C PHE A 355 12.30 -1.71 -26.03
N GLY A 356 12.95 -0.65 -25.54
CA GLY A 356 13.72 0.30 -26.36
C GLY A 356 12.89 0.99 -27.45
N GLY A 357 13.52 1.50 -28.51
CA GLY A 357 12.79 2.01 -29.69
C GLY A 357 11.94 3.26 -29.45
N GLY A 358 12.34 4.13 -28.51
CA GLY A 358 11.65 5.38 -28.21
C GLY A 358 10.57 5.29 -27.13
N SER A 359 10.25 4.10 -26.60
CA SER A 359 9.40 3.99 -25.42
C SER A 359 10.06 4.67 -24.21
N VAL A 360 9.26 5.40 -23.43
CA VAL A 360 9.68 6.01 -22.15
C VAL A 360 9.15 5.23 -20.95
N ALA A 361 8.12 4.42 -21.16
CA ALA A 361 7.49 3.59 -20.14
C ALA A 361 7.03 2.26 -20.76
N THR A 362 6.60 1.34 -19.90
CA THR A 362 6.00 0.07 -20.30
C THR A 362 4.66 -0.09 -19.60
N ALA A 363 3.64 -0.51 -20.33
CA ALA A 363 2.31 -0.72 -19.79
C ALA A 363 1.87 -2.18 -19.90
N ALA A 364 0.95 -2.57 -19.03
CA ALA A 364 0.42 -3.93 -18.97
C ALA A 364 -1.07 -3.98 -18.58
N VAL A 365 -1.80 -4.97 -19.08
CA VAL A 365 -3.19 -5.27 -18.70
C VAL A 365 -3.50 -6.75 -18.87
N LEU A 366 -4.47 -7.28 -18.11
CA LEU A 366 -4.98 -8.64 -18.33
C LEU A 366 -5.69 -8.72 -19.68
N ALA A 367 -5.44 -9.79 -20.41
CA ALA A 367 -6.03 -10.05 -21.72
C ALA A 367 -6.59 -11.48 -21.82
N ARG A 368 -7.47 -11.70 -22.81
CA ARG A 368 -8.12 -12.99 -23.09
C ARG A 368 -7.91 -13.45 -24.53
N SER A 369 -7.69 -14.74 -24.75
CA SER A 369 -7.84 -15.34 -26.07
C SER A 369 -9.29 -15.74 -26.36
N GLY A 370 -9.99 -14.93 -27.16
CA GLY A 370 -11.29 -15.27 -27.74
C GLY A 370 -12.54 -14.78 -26.97
N ALA A 371 -13.71 -14.93 -27.62
CA ALA A 371 -14.97 -14.31 -27.21
C ALA A 371 -15.71 -14.99 -26.05
N GLN A 372 -15.41 -16.26 -25.72
CA GLN A 372 -16.20 -17.07 -24.78
C GLN A 372 -15.37 -17.83 -23.73
N GLY A 373 -14.04 -17.60 -23.66
CA GLY A 373 -13.23 -18.14 -22.58
C GLY A 373 -13.52 -17.38 -21.27
N PRO A 374 -13.82 -18.05 -20.15
CA PRO A 374 -14.01 -17.38 -18.85
C PRO A 374 -12.71 -16.73 -18.32
N ASN A 375 -11.56 -17.09 -18.88
CA ASN A 375 -10.25 -16.96 -18.25
C ASN A 375 -9.41 -15.82 -18.83
N ASN A 376 -8.73 -15.05 -17.97
CA ASN A 376 -7.65 -14.17 -18.43
C ASN A 376 -6.36 -14.99 -18.53
N ASP A 377 -6.10 -15.47 -19.73
CA ASP A 377 -5.03 -16.40 -20.09
C ASP A 377 -3.79 -15.69 -20.67
N TYR A 378 -3.81 -14.36 -20.77
CA TYR A 378 -2.67 -13.55 -21.18
C TYR A 378 -2.47 -12.32 -20.31
N ILE A 379 -1.23 -11.84 -20.27
CA ILE A 379 -0.90 -10.46 -19.93
C ILE A 379 -0.44 -9.76 -21.20
N SER A 380 -1.18 -8.75 -21.66
CA SER A 380 -0.72 -7.88 -22.75
C SER A 380 0.24 -6.84 -22.18
N ILE A 381 1.41 -6.70 -22.80
CA ILE A 381 2.44 -5.73 -22.44
C ILE A 381 2.88 -4.92 -23.66
N TRP A 382 3.14 -3.63 -23.49
CA TRP A 382 3.58 -2.79 -24.59
C TRP A 382 4.44 -1.60 -24.17
N GLY A 383 5.25 -1.10 -25.11
CA GLY A 383 6.00 0.14 -24.95
C GLY A 383 5.08 1.35 -25.09
N VAL A 384 5.32 2.37 -24.26
CA VAL A 384 4.56 3.63 -24.26
C VAL A 384 5.49 4.77 -24.63
N ASN A 385 5.11 5.55 -25.65
CA ASN A 385 5.82 6.75 -26.09
C ASN A 385 5.57 7.92 -25.13
N ASN A 386 6.36 9.00 -25.25
CA ASN A 386 6.20 10.20 -24.40
C ASN A 386 4.87 10.95 -24.62
N ASP A 387 4.14 10.63 -25.69
CA ASP A 387 2.80 11.13 -25.96
C ASP A 387 1.68 10.18 -25.47
N SER A 388 2.03 9.11 -24.75
CA SER A 388 1.15 8.01 -24.31
C SER A 388 0.63 7.08 -25.42
N SER A 389 1.06 7.27 -26.67
CA SER A 389 0.77 6.32 -27.74
C SER A 389 1.55 5.00 -27.58
N ILE A 390 1.08 3.95 -28.24
CA ILE A 390 1.76 2.65 -28.28
C ILE A 390 3.02 2.75 -29.14
N THR A 391 4.15 2.27 -28.64
CA THR A 391 5.39 2.16 -29.40
C THR A 391 5.27 1.09 -30.49
N ALA A 392 5.47 1.47 -31.75
CA ALA A 392 5.29 0.60 -32.89
C ALA A 392 6.15 -0.68 -32.80
N GLY A 393 5.54 -1.84 -33.03
CA GLY A 393 6.20 -3.15 -32.98
C GLY A 393 6.59 -3.63 -31.59
N LYS A 394 6.24 -2.89 -30.52
CA LYS A 394 6.55 -3.25 -29.12
C LYS A 394 5.29 -3.60 -28.34
N VAL A 395 4.53 -4.56 -28.84
CA VAL A 395 3.33 -5.12 -28.20
C VAL A 395 3.49 -6.63 -28.15
N TYR A 396 3.32 -7.21 -26.96
CA TYR A 396 3.49 -8.64 -26.72
C TYR A 396 2.37 -9.18 -25.84
N ALA A 397 2.06 -10.46 -26.04
CA ALA A 397 1.13 -11.20 -25.21
C ALA A 397 1.90 -12.29 -24.49
N LEU A 398 1.92 -12.25 -23.16
CA LEU A 398 2.55 -13.27 -22.35
C LEU A 398 1.52 -14.33 -21.99
N PRO A 399 1.63 -15.57 -22.52
CA PRO A 399 0.72 -16.64 -22.17
C PRO A 399 0.90 -17.00 -20.69
N VAL A 400 -0.20 -17.01 -19.96
CA VAL A 400 -0.25 -17.46 -18.56
C VAL A 400 -0.25 -19.00 -18.54
N PRO A 401 0.45 -19.65 -17.59
CA PRO A 401 0.40 -21.09 -17.46
C PRO A 401 -1.04 -21.59 -17.21
N THR A 402 -1.45 -22.62 -17.95
CA THR A 402 -2.76 -23.26 -17.75
C THR A 402 -2.84 -24.02 -16.43
N SER A 403 -1.69 -24.32 -15.83
CA SER A 403 -1.56 -24.86 -14.48
C SER A 403 -0.25 -24.38 -13.86
N ILE A 404 -0.23 -24.29 -12.54
CA ILE A 404 0.98 -24.01 -11.77
C ILE A 404 1.23 -25.13 -10.77
N THR A 405 2.50 -25.41 -10.53
CA THR A 405 2.92 -26.39 -9.51
C THR A 405 3.40 -25.64 -8.29
N MET A 406 2.78 -25.93 -7.15
CA MET A 406 3.19 -25.39 -5.86
C MET A 406 4.20 -26.33 -5.22
N ASN A 407 5.40 -25.83 -4.97
CA ASN A 407 6.38 -26.55 -4.17
C ASN A 407 5.92 -26.52 -2.71
N ARG A 408 5.44 -27.65 -2.23
CA ARG A 408 5.18 -27.83 -0.80
C ARG A 408 6.53 -27.98 -0.11
N SER A 409 6.77 -27.22 0.96
CA SER A 409 7.94 -27.47 1.83
C SER A 409 7.92 -28.94 2.25
N PRO A 410 9.05 -29.66 2.23
CA PRO A 410 9.08 -31.09 2.56
C PRO A 410 8.46 -31.35 3.93
N ALA A 411 7.79 -32.49 4.09
CA ALA A 411 7.10 -32.92 5.31
C ALA A 411 8.00 -33.01 6.57
N THR A 412 9.32 -32.82 6.41
CA THR A 412 10.31 -32.73 7.49
C THR A 412 10.37 -31.35 8.15
N ASP A 413 9.66 -30.36 7.63
CA ASP A 413 9.39 -29.08 8.29
C ASP A 413 8.44 -29.33 9.47
N ASN A 414 8.96 -30.01 10.51
CA ASN A 414 8.34 -30.33 11.79
C ASN A 414 8.13 -29.04 12.62
N SER A 415 7.52 -28.02 12.01
CA SER A 415 6.90 -26.94 12.77
C SER A 415 6.03 -27.59 13.85
N PRO A 416 6.02 -27.11 15.10
CA PRO A 416 5.10 -27.59 16.13
C PRO A 416 3.61 -27.44 15.72
N ILE A 417 3.33 -26.79 14.58
CA ILE A 417 2.02 -26.62 13.94
C ILE A 417 1.77 -27.68 12.83
N GLY A 418 2.68 -28.63 12.61
CA GLY A 418 2.44 -29.82 11.77
C GLY A 418 3.46 -30.93 12.05
N PRO A 419 3.04 -32.00 12.76
CA PRO A 419 2.56 -33.17 12.01
C PRO A 419 1.36 -33.94 12.61
N THR A 420 0.61 -33.46 13.61
CA THR A 420 -0.59 -34.21 14.07
C THR A 420 -1.78 -34.11 13.11
N ILE A 421 -1.85 -33.09 12.25
CA ILE A 421 -2.92 -32.94 11.24
C ILE A 421 -2.68 -33.82 10.00
N PHE A 422 -1.47 -34.37 9.82
CA PHE A 422 -1.13 -35.32 8.74
C PHE A 422 -0.90 -36.74 9.25
N GLN A 423 -1.34 -37.04 10.48
CA GLN A 423 -1.48 -38.41 10.91
C GLN A 423 -2.61 -39.02 10.07
N THR A 424 -2.22 -39.91 9.16
CA THR A 424 -3.06 -40.81 8.37
C THR A 424 -4.51 -40.80 8.87
N ILE A 425 -5.42 -40.12 8.18
CA ILE A 425 -6.85 -40.36 8.39
C ILE A 425 -7.07 -41.80 7.94
N THR A 426 -6.89 -42.74 8.85
CA THR A 426 -7.39 -44.10 8.69
C THR A 426 -8.89 -44.02 8.90
N ASN A 427 -9.60 -43.43 7.93
CA ASN A 427 -11.01 -43.68 7.81
C ASN A 427 -11.15 -45.08 7.21
N PRO A 428 -11.62 -46.10 7.96
CA PRO A 428 -11.71 -47.47 7.47
C PRO A 428 -12.69 -47.63 6.28
N ALA A 429 -13.47 -46.58 5.95
CA ALA A 429 -14.40 -46.58 4.82
C ALA A 429 -13.75 -46.17 3.47
N PHE A 430 -12.52 -45.66 3.46
CA PHE A 430 -11.80 -45.34 2.23
C PHE A 430 -10.42 -46.03 2.23
N PRO A 431 -10.04 -46.75 1.16
CA PRO A 431 -8.67 -47.28 1.07
C PRO A 431 -7.69 -46.11 1.22
N PRO A 432 -6.61 -46.26 2.01
CA PRO A 432 -5.68 -45.18 2.30
C PRO A 432 -4.93 -44.78 1.04
N THR A 433 -5.47 -43.82 0.30
CA THR A 433 -4.74 -43.11 -0.73
C THR A 433 -3.86 -42.12 0.01
N VAL A 434 -2.64 -42.53 0.37
CA VAL A 434 -1.62 -41.62 0.88
C VAL A 434 -1.37 -40.61 -0.23
N ILE A 435 -1.80 -39.36 -0.04
CA ILE A 435 -1.42 -38.25 -0.92
C ILE A 435 0.06 -37.94 -0.58
N THR A 436 0.98 -38.74 -1.12
CA THR A 436 2.43 -38.46 -1.13
C THR A 436 2.80 -37.42 -2.19
N ALA A 437 1.83 -36.71 -2.76
CA ALA A 437 2.10 -35.68 -3.75
C ALA A 437 2.82 -34.51 -3.06
N THR A 438 4.15 -34.46 -3.23
CA THR A 438 5.01 -33.34 -2.84
C THR A 438 4.65 -32.05 -3.59
N ASN A 439 3.83 -32.16 -4.64
CA ASN A 439 3.45 -31.09 -5.54
C ASN A 439 1.92 -31.06 -5.67
N ILE A 440 1.33 -29.89 -5.42
CA ILE A 440 -0.09 -29.63 -5.72
C ILE A 440 -0.12 -28.83 -7.03
N THR A 441 -0.89 -29.30 -8.00
CA THR A 441 -1.12 -28.61 -9.27
C THR A 441 -2.56 -28.18 -9.35
N PHE A 442 -2.83 -26.89 -9.50
CA PHE A 442 -4.16 -26.41 -9.86
C PHE A 442 -4.14 -25.72 -11.23
N GLY A 443 -5.20 -25.98 -12.00
CA GLY A 443 -5.45 -25.32 -13.27
C GLY A 443 -6.29 -24.06 -13.03
N GLY A 444 -5.99 -22.98 -13.72
CA GLY A 444 -6.52 -21.67 -13.35
C GLY A 444 -6.39 -20.59 -14.40
N ALA A 445 -6.63 -19.36 -13.97
CA ALA A 445 -6.49 -18.16 -14.79
C ALA A 445 -6.14 -16.97 -13.91
N LEU A 446 -5.57 -15.92 -14.52
CA LEU A 446 -5.45 -14.65 -13.82
C LEU A 446 -6.85 -14.09 -13.59
N ALA A 447 -7.13 -13.65 -12.37
CA ALA A 447 -8.29 -12.83 -12.08
C ALA A 447 -7.93 -11.89 -10.93
N GLY A 448 -8.65 -10.79 -10.84
CA GLY A 448 -8.69 -10.01 -9.61
C GLY A 448 -10.09 -10.07 -9.01
N HIS A 449 -10.38 -9.16 -8.10
CA HIS A 449 -11.76 -8.95 -7.68
C HIS A 449 -12.64 -8.60 -8.89
N GLN A 450 -13.50 -9.54 -9.27
CA GLN A 450 -14.37 -9.40 -10.43
C GLN A 450 -15.46 -8.38 -10.09
N GLY A 451 -15.46 -7.23 -10.78
CA GLY A 451 -16.52 -6.22 -10.68
C GLY A 451 -16.10 -4.88 -10.04
N ALA A 452 -15.39 -4.88 -8.91
CA ALA A 452 -15.08 -3.63 -8.21
C ALA A 452 -13.85 -2.88 -8.78
N THR A 453 -12.88 -3.60 -9.34
CA THR A 453 -11.62 -2.98 -9.81
C THR A 453 -11.78 -2.05 -11.01
N ALA A 454 -12.81 -2.24 -11.84
CA ALA A 454 -13.02 -1.43 -13.04
C ALA A 454 -13.73 -0.10 -12.75
N PHE A 455 -14.38 0.04 -11.58
CA PHE A 455 -15.16 1.23 -11.22
C PHE A 455 -14.61 1.97 -9.99
N GLN A 456 -14.16 1.24 -8.97
CA GLN A 456 -13.80 1.78 -7.65
C GLN A 456 -12.45 1.28 -7.10
N GLY A 457 -11.72 0.42 -7.82
CA GLY A 457 -10.41 -0.12 -7.39
C GLY A 457 -9.21 0.78 -7.68
N GLY A 458 -8.03 0.33 -7.25
CA GLY A 458 -6.75 0.96 -7.59
C GLY A 458 -6.28 0.60 -9.00
N ASN A 459 -5.13 1.11 -9.41
CA ASN A 459 -4.60 0.84 -10.76
C ASN A 459 -4.12 -0.61 -10.93
N SER A 460 -4.82 -1.31 -11.81
CA SER A 460 -4.42 -2.57 -12.43
C SER A 460 -4.32 -3.80 -11.53
N GLN A 461 -4.77 -4.92 -12.09
CA GLN A 461 -4.65 -6.26 -11.52
C GLN A 461 -3.31 -6.93 -11.87
N VAL A 462 -2.47 -6.23 -12.63
CA VAL A 462 -1.15 -6.69 -13.07
C VAL A 462 -0.10 -5.79 -12.47
N ALA A 463 0.98 -6.37 -11.96
CA ALA A 463 2.21 -5.65 -11.68
C ALA A 463 3.17 -5.80 -12.86
N ILE A 464 3.91 -4.74 -13.19
CA ILE A 464 5.03 -4.78 -14.13
C ILE A 464 6.23 -4.05 -13.51
N GLY A 465 7.40 -4.62 -13.72
CA GLY A 465 8.68 -4.14 -13.23
C GLY A 465 9.86 -4.76 -13.97
N LYS A 466 11.03 -4.73 -13.34
CA LYS A 466 12.22 -5.42 -13.81
C LYS A 466 13.01 -5.97 -12.63
N ASP A 467 13.89 -6.91 -12.89
CA ASP A 467 14.92 -7.28 -11.92
C ASP A 467 16.24 -6.50 -12.11
N LEU A 468 17.20 -6.77 -11.24
CA LEU A 468 18.53 -6.17 -11.26
C LEU A 468 19.32 -6.44 -12.54
N GLN A 469 19.04 -7.56 -13.22
CA GLN A 469 19.63 -7.89 -14.52
C GLN A 469 18.93 -7.17 -15.68
N GLY A 470 17.90 -6.37 -15.40
CA GLY A 470 17.12 -5.65 -16.41
C GLY A 470 16.12 -6.53 -17.16
N ARG A 471 15.88 -7.77 -16.69
CA ARG A 471 14.84 -8.64 -17.26
C ARG A 471 13.47 -8.10 -16.84
N GLY A 472 12.50 -8.17 -17.73
CA GLY A 472 11.15 -7.73 -17.44
C GLY A 472 10.44 -8.70 -16.49
N LEU A 473 9.65 -8.16 -15.57
CA LEU A 473 8.81 -8.93 -14.65
C LEU A 473 7.34 -8.51 -14.83
N VAL A 474 6.44 -9.49 -14.84
CA VAL A 474 5.00 -9.30 -14.71
C VAL A 474 4.45 -10.18 -13.59
N ALA A 475 3.42 -9.73 -12.89
CA ALA A 475 2.74 -10.55 -11.90
C ALA A 475 1.24 -10.33 -11.91
N GLY A 476 0.50 -11.33 -11.43
CA GLY A 476 -0.94 -11.22 -11.22
C GLY A 476 -1.43 -12.28 -10.24
N LEU A 477 -2.64 -12.05 -9.74
CA LEU A 477 -3.34 -13.03 -8.91
C LEU A 477 -3.98 -14.10 -9.81
N TYR A 478 -3.69 -15.35 -9.52
CA TYR A 478 -4.12 -16.55 -10.22
C TYR A 478 -5.11 -17.33 -9.37
N TYR A 479 -6.25 -17.68 -9.94
CA TYR A 479 -7.30 -18.46 -9.28
C TYR A 479 -7.38 -19.84 -9.87
N GLU A 480 -7.64 -20.82 -9.03
CA GLU A 480 -8.05 -22.14 -9.51
C GLU A 480 -9.40 -22.05 -10.25
N ASN A 481 -9.45 -22.63 -11.46
CA ASN A 481 -10.64 -22.76 -12.27
C ASN A 481 -11.55 -23.82 -11.63
N PHE A 482 -12.40 -23.45 -10.70
CA PHE A 482 -13.54 -24.30 -10.39
C PHE A 482 -14.59 -24.12 -11.49
N ASN A 483 -14.92 -25.22 -12.18
CA ASN A 483 -16.21 -25.36 -12.83
C ASN A 483 -17.28 -25.30 -11.73
N MET A 484 -17.73 -24.11 -11.37
CA MET A 484 -18.84 -23.96 -10.47
C MET A 484 -20.09 -24.52 -11.15
N PRO A 485 -20.78 -25.51 -10.57
CA PRO A 485 -22.09 -25.92 -11.06
C PRO A 485 -22.98 -24.68 -11.09
N ASN A 486 -23.53 -24.34 -12.26
CA ASN A 486 -24.39 -23.18 -12.51
C ASN A 486 -25.27 -22.81 -11.30
N GLY A 487 -24.88 -21.82 -10.50
CA GLY A 487 -25.69 -21.31 -9.39
C GLY A 487 -24.91 -20.80 -8.18
N ASP A 488 -23.72 -21.34 -7.90
CA ASP A 488 -22.84 -20.82 -6.84
C ASP A 488 -21.89 -19.78 -7.45
N THR A 489 -21.93 -18.54 -6.96
CA THR A 489 -21.15 -17.41 -7.48
C THR A 489 -19.89 -17.16 -6.66
N THR A 490 -19.46 -18.10 -5.81
CA THR A 490 -18.38 -17.86 -4.84
C THR A 490 -16.99 -18.19 -5.41
N PRO A 491 -16.09 -17.19 -5.57
CA PRO A 491 -14.67 -17.43 -5.89
C PRO A 491 -14.01 -18.49 -5.02
N THR A 492 -13.11 -19.27 -5.63
CA THR A 492 -12.39 -20.33 -4.92
C THR A 492 -11.53 -19.75 -3.79
N PRO A 493 -11.43 -20.46 -2.65
CA PRO A 493 -10.48 -20.12 -1.58
C PRO A 493 -9.01 -20.24 -2.06
N ASN A 494 -8.79 -20.94 -3.17
CA ASN A 494 -7.49 -21.32 -3.71
C ASN A 494 -7.00 -20.28 -4.71
N ASN A 495 -5.96 -19.55 -4.32
CA ASN A 495 -5.37 -18.52 -5.14
C ASN A 495 -3.86 -18.47 -4.94
N ALA A 496 -3.15 -17.96 -5.94
CA ALA A 496 -1.72 -17.76 -5.91
C ALA A 496 -1.31 -16.46 -6.59
N ILE A 497 -0.18 -15.92 -6.20
CA ILE A 497 0.52 -14.88 -6.95
C ILE A 497 1.57 -15.57 -7.80
N ILE A 498 1.50 -15.35 -9.11
CA ILE A 498 2.48 -15.86 -10.08
C ILE A 498 3.27 -14.70 -10.68
N VAL A 499 4.55 -14.95 -10.96
CA VAL A 499 5.44 -13.99 -11.62
C VAL A 499 5.98 -14.59 -12.90
N GLY A 500 5.88 -13.82 -13.98
CA GLY A 500 6.51 -14.10 -15.26
C GLY A 500 7.78 -13.24 -15.41
N ARG A 501 8.92 -13.87 -15.70
CA ARG A 501 10.18 -13.22 -16.05
C ARG A 501 10.49 -13.42 -17.52
N PHE A 502 10.83 -12.35 -18.22
CA PHE A 502 11.10 -12.39 -19.65
C PHE A 502 12.28 -11.50 -20.04
N ASP A 503 12.96 -11.86 -21.12
CA ASP A 503 13.94 -10.98 -21.76
C ASP A 503 13.17 -9.91 -22.56
N PRO A 504 13.35 -8.60 -22.30
CA PRO A 504 12.67 -7.56 -23.06
C PRO A 504 12.97 -7.59 -24.57
N ASN A 505 14.10 -8.18 -24.99
CA ASN A 505 14.43 -8.40 -26.40
C ASN A 505 13.75 -9.62 -27.00
N ASN A 506 13.31 -10.57 -26.15
CA ASN A 506 12.55 -11.75 -26.56
C ASN A 506 11.44 -12.10 -25.54
N PRO A 507 10.35 -11.31 -25.46
CA PRO A 507 9.33 -11.50 -24.42
C PRO A 507 8.57 -12.82 -24.52
N ALA A 508 8.64 -13.51 -25.67
CA ALA A 508 7.98 -14.80 -25.88
C ALA A 508 8.53 -15.93 -24.99
N GLY A 509 9.78 -15.83 -24.54
CA GLY A 509 10.44 -16.81 -23.68
C GLY A 509 10.12 -16.64 -22.19
N VAL A 510 8.92 -16.19 -21.84
CA VAL A 510 8.55 -15.94 -20.44
C VAL A 510 8.66 -17.22 -19.59
N GLN A 511 9.35 -17.09 -18.46
CA GLN A 511 9.46 -18.12 -17.42
C GLN A 511 8.50 -17.76 -16.31
N TRP A 512 7.78 -18.74 -15.76
CA TRP A 512 6.81 -18.51 -14.68
C TRP A 512 7.24 -19.18 -13.39
N THR A 513 6.97 -18.52 -12.26
CA THR A 513 7.20 -19.03 -10.90
C THR A 513 6.04 -18.62 -9.99
N VAL A 514 5.88 -19.33 -8.87
CA VAL A 514 4.88 -19.02 -7.84
C VAL A 514 5.56 -18.26 -6.71
N VAL A 515 5.01 -17.11 -6.35
CA VAL A 515 5.49 -16.30 -5.21
C VAL A 515 4.83 -16.79 -3.93
N ALA A 516 3.51 -16.85 -3.96
CA ALA A 516 2.66 -17.06 -2.80
C ALA A 516 1.44 -17.86 -3.21
N TRP A 517 0.93 -18.72 -2.34
CA TRP A 517 -0.29 -19.46 -2.58
C TRP A 517 -1.04 -19.78 -1.30
N THR A 518 -2.34 -19.98 -1.44
CA THR A 518 -3.23 -20.53 -0.43
C THR A 518 -4.03 -21.67 -1.04
N TYR A 519 -4.27 -22.70 -0.25
CA TYR A 519 -4.98 -23.89 -0.68
C TYR A 519 -5.89 -24.39 0.43
N ALA A 520 -7.10 -24.78 0.06
CA ALA A 520 -8.10 -25.44 0.88
C ALA A 520 -8.55 -26.69 0.11
N ASN A 521 -8.30 -27.85 0.69
CA ASN A 521 -8.72 -29.15 0.14
C ASN A 521 -10.17 -29.51 0.55
N GLY A 522 -10.78 -28.75 1.47
CA GLY A 522 -12.12 -29.01 1.97
C GLY A 522 -12.68 -27.85 2.78
N ALA A 523 -13.80 -28.09 3.47
CA ALA A 523 -14.55 -27.05 4.19
C ALA A 523 -14.00 -26.76 5.60
N THR A 524 -13.01 -27.52 6.06
CA THR A 524 -12.45 -27.39 7.41
C THR A 524 -11.08 -26.73 7.40
N VAL A 525 -10.79 -25.99 8.46
CA VAL A 525 -9.51 -25.29 8.62
C VAL A 525 -8.31 -26.26 8.63
N SER A 526 -8.51 -27.49 9.11
CA SER A 526 -7.49 -28.56 9.11
C SER A 526 -7.08 -29.02 7.71
N GLU A 527 -7.83 -28.67 6.68
CA GLU A 527 -7.58 -29.03 5.28
C GLU A 527 -6.97 -27.85 4.49
N CYS A 528 -6.58 -26.77 5.18
CA CYS A 528 -6.00 -25.57 4.60
C CYS A 528 -4.46 -25.57 4.71
N ASP A 529 -3.77 -25.10 3.68
CA ASP A 529 -2.31 -24.93 3.62
C ASP A 529 -1.97 -23.64 2.83
N GLY A 530 -0.72 -23.22 2.90
CA GLY A 530 -0.25 -22.02 2.20
C GLY A 530 1.27 -21.88 2.24
N SER A 531 1.77 -20.90 1.48
CA SER A 531 3.21 -20.59 1.48
C SER A 531 3.73 -20.30 2.89
N PRO A 532 4.92 -20.83 3.26
CA PRO A 532 5.54 -20.54 4.54
C PRO A 532 6.01 -19.09 4.61
N ILE A 533 5.85 -18.47 5.77
CA ILE A 533 6.41 -17.16 6.13
C ILE A 533 7.68 -17.41 6.95
N ARG A 534 8.77 -16.76 6.58
CA ARG A 534 10.10 -16.93 7.17
C ARG A 534 10.43 -15.78 8.11
N GLY A 535 11.31 -16.03 9.07
CA GLY A 535 11.90 -15.02 9.95
C GLY A 535 13.12 -15.59 10.66
N ASP A 536 13.96 -14.71 11.19
CA ASP A 536 15.22 -15.00 11.92
C ASP A 536 14.91 -15.42 13.38
N TRP A 537 14.13 -16.48 13.54
CA TRP A 537 13.62 -16.97 14.82
C TRP A 537 14.20 -18.35 15.19
N GLY A 538 15.27 -18.72 14.51
CA GLY A 538 16.00 -19.97 14.61
C GLY A 538 15.13 -21.21 14.45
N ASN A 539 15.64 -22.31 15.00
CA ASN A 539 15.10 -23.64 14.79
C ASN A 539 13.71 -23.86 15.38
N TYR A 540 13.19 -22.97 16.23
CA TYR A 540 11.86 -23.13 16.81
C TYR A 540 10.78 -22.33 16.07
N GLY A 541 11.17 -21.36 15.24
CA GLY A 541 10.21 -20.50 14.52
C GLY A 541 9.28 -19.74 15.47
N ASN A 542 9.74 -19.43 16.69
CA ASN A 542 9.02 -18.60 17.65
C ASN A 542 9.99 -17.85 18.56
N GLU A 543 9.61 -16.65 18.99
CA GLU A 543 10.41 -15.78 19.85
C GLU A 543 10.46 -16.25 21.32
N SER A 544 9.53 -17.10 21.77
CA SER A 544 9.27 -17.32 23.20
C SER A 544 9.97 -18.51 23.87
N SER A 545 10.89 -19.20 23.18
CA SER A 545 11.69 -20.21 23.87
C SER A 545 12.61 -19.53 24.89
N SER A 546 12.43 -19.86 26.17
CA SER A 546 13.33 -19.48 27.29
C SER A 546 14.82 -19.84 27.09
N GLN A 547 15.15 -20.46 25.96
CA GLN A 547 16.49 -20.77 25.48
C GLN A 547 16.59 -20.21 24.05
N PRO A 548 17.52 -19.29 23.76
CA PRO A 548 17.78 -18.86 22.39
C PRO A 548 18.18 -20.09 21.56
N SER A 549 17.54 -20.28 20.41
CA SER A 549 17.92 -21.36 19.50
C SER A 549 19.05 -20.92 18.57
N PRO A 550 19.90 -21.83 18.07
CA PRO A 550 20.90 -21.44 17.08
C PRO A 550 20.21 -20.86 15.83
N GLY A 551 20.74 -19.74 15.31
CA GLY A 551 20.17 -19.00 14.19
C GLY A 551 19.03 -18.07 14.59
N GLN A 552 18.76 -17.86 15.88
CA GLN A 552 17.74 -16.91 16.32
C GLN A 552 18.36 -15.53 16.55
N PHE A 553 17.80 -14.51 15.90
CA PHE A 553 18.23 -13.12 15.94
C PHE A 553 19.71 -12.94 15.60
N ASP A 554 20.23 -13.77 14.69
CA ASP A 554 21.63 -13.68 14.25
C ASP A 554 21.80 -12.79 13.00
N GLY A 555 20.69 -12.17 12.56
CA GLY A 555 20.60 -11.28 11.41
C GLY A 555 21.03 -11.99 10.16
N LYS A 556 20.57 -13.23 10.02
CA LYS A 556 20.46 -13.95 8.76
C LYS A 556 19.17 -14.76 8.82
N VAL A 557 18.54 -14.92 7.67
CA VAL A 557 17.48 -15.92 7.51
C VAL A 557 18.08 -17.16 6.87
N ASP A 558 18.36 -18.15 7.69
CA ASP A 558 18.97 -19.42 7.33
C ASP A 558 17.93 -20.39 6.78
N LEU A 559 17.80 -20.43 5.45
CA LEU A 559 16.77 -21.22 4.77
C LEU A 559 17.13 -22.70 4.57
N ASN A 560 18.31 -23.13 4.99
CA ASN A 560 18.76 -24.52 4.79
C ASN A 560 18.27 -25.43 5.93
N PRO A 561 17.29 -26.33 5.70
CA PRO A 561 16.70 -27.17 6.75
C PRO A 561 17.65 -28.19 7.39
N VAL A 562 18.83 -28.41 6.79
CA VAL A 562 19.87 -29.26 7.39
C VAL A 562 20.90 -28.47 8.20
N SER A 563 20.81 -27.14 8.18
CA SER A 563 21.70 -26.27 8.95
C SER A 563 21.35 -26.32 10.44
N ALA A 564 22.37 -26.29 11.29
CA ALA A 564 22.15 -26.19 12.73
C ALA A 564 21.54 -24.83 13.13
N VAL A 565 21.67 -23.82 12.28
CA VAL A 565 21.11 -22.47 12.45
C VAL A 565 19.83 -22.26 11.63
N TYR A 566 19.17 -23.34 11.18
CA TYR A 566 17.99 -23.23 10.32
C TYR A 566 16.85 -22.41 10.93
N ASP A 567 16.36 -21.44 10.17
CA ASP A 567 15.15 -20.68 10.48
C ASP A 567 13.89 -21.41 10.01
N ARG A 568 13.15 -21.94 10.98
CA ARG A 568 11.85 -22.52 10.71
C ARG A 568 10.84 -21.45 10.31
N PRO A 569 9.81 -21.79 9.50
CA PRO A 569 8.73 -20.85 9.23
C PRO A 569 8.09 -20.36 10.53
N ILE A 570 7.87 -19.05 10.58
CA ILE A 570 7.24 -18.36 11.71
C ILE A 570 5.72 -18.29 11.58
N GLY A 571 5.17 -18.78 10.47
CA GLY A 571 3.76 -18.74 10.12
C GLY A 571 3.53 -19.23 8.69
N ARG A 572 2.28 -19.20 8.23
CA ARG A 572 1.89 -19.54 6.85
C ARG A 572 0.77 -18.67 6.33
N LEU A 573 0.69 -18.53 5.01
CA LEU A 573 -0.49 -17.97 4.35
C LEU A 573 -1.71 -18.89 4.56
N GLN A 574 -2.90 -18.31 4.52
CA GLN A 574 -4.14 -19.01 4.81
C GLN A 574 -5.25 -18.64 3.84
N PRO A 575 -6.05 -19.61 3.34
CA PRO A 575 -7.21 -19.32 2.52
C PRO A 575 -8.31 -18.59 3.31
N SER A 576 -9.27 -17.98 2.63
CA SER A 576 -10.35 -17.22 3.29
C SER A 576 -11.28 -18.09 4.15
N LEU A 577 -11.33 -19.40 3.88
CA LEU A 577 -12.13 -20.39 4.60
C LEU A 577 -11.66 -20.70 6.02
N SER A 578 -10.40 -20.44 6.35
CA SER A 578 -9.83 -20.87 7.64
C SER A 578 -10.21 -19.98 8.82
N PHE A 579 -10.86 -18.84 8.59
CA PHE A 579 -11.14 -17.86 9.63
C PHE A 579 -12.46 -18.14 10.35
N PRO A 580 -12.48 -18.17 11.70
CA PRO A 580 -13.71 -18.25 12.46
C PRO A 580 -14.52 -16.94 12.31
N GLY A 581 -15.67 -17.01 11.64
CA GLY A 581 -16.58 -15.88 11.39
C GLY A 581 -17.71 -16.29 10.44
N PRO A 582 -18.73 -15.43 10.21
CA PRO A 582 -19.77 -15.71 9.22
C PRO A 582 -19.11 -15.93 7.86
N SER A 583 -19.11 -17.19 7.44
CA SER A 583 -18.41 -17.71 6.27
C SER A 583 -19.02 -17.14 5.00
N VAL A 584 -18.50 -16.01 4.51
CA VAL A 584 -18.77 -15.61 3.13
C VAL A 584 -17.64 -16.17 2.28
N LEU A 585 -17.88 -17.39 1.80
CA LEU A 585 -17.21 -18.00 0.66
C LEU A 585 -17.15 -16.96 -0.48
N GLY A 586 -15.99 -16.76 -1.10
CA GLY A 586 -15.93 -16.01 -2.36
C GLY A 586 -15.06 -14.76 -2.42
N SER A 587 -13.98 -14.67 -1.65
CA SER A 587 -13.00 -13.60 -1.85
C SER A 587 -11.58 -14.15 -1.69
N PRO A 588 -10.61 -13.62 -2.45
CA PRO A 588 -9.24 -14.09 -2.38
C PRO A 588 -8.66 -13.87 -0.98
N ALA A 589 -7.68 -14.70 -0.66
CA ALA A 589 -6.89 -14.56 0.55
C ALA A 589 -5.66 -13.65 0.34
N LEU A 590 -5.32 -13.37 -0.92
CA LEU A 590 -4.18 -12.59 -1.36
C LEU A 590 -4.67 -11.37 -2.15
N SER A 591 -4.06 -10.22 -1.92
CA SER A 591 -4.31 -9.03 -2.74
C SER A 591 -3.66 -9.13 -4.12
N MET A 592 -3.81 -8.07 -4.94
CA MET A 592 -2.97 -7.94 -6.13
C MET A 592 -1.50 -7.75 -5.71
N PRO A 593 -0.53 -8.23 -6.52
CA PRO A 593 0.88 -7.96 -6.29
C PRO A 593 1.30 -6.56 -6.74
N ALA A 594 2.41 -6.08 -6.20
CA ALA A 594 3.17 -4.94 -6.72
C ALA A 594 4.67 -5.22 -6.66
N PHE A 595 5.47 -4.58 -7.51
CA PHE A 595 6.93 -4.72 -7.51
C PHE A 595 7.61 -3.48 -6.93
N ASP A 596 8.69 -3.71 -6.17
CA ASP A 596 9.68 -2.66 -5.89
C ASP A 596 10.71 -2.55 -7.05
N SER A 597 11.82 -1.84 -6.82
CA SER A 597 12.84 -1.59 -7.86
C SER A 597 13.70 -2.79 -8.26
N VAL A 598 13.71 -3.87 -7.47
CA VAL A 598 14.56 -5.05 -7.71
C VAL A 598 13.76 -6.31 -8.01
N GLY A 599 12.43 -6.21 -8.04
CA GLY A 599 11.53 -7.32 -8.36
C GLY A 599 11.02 -8.08 -7.15
N ASN A 600 11.22 -7.57 -5.93
CA ASN A 600 10.52 -8.09 -4.76
C ASN A 600 9.02 -7.83 -4.92
N VAL A 601 8.20 -8.77 -4.49
CA VAL A 601 6.75 -8.74 -4.66
C VAL A 601 6.09 -8.37 -3.34
N TRP A 602 5.24 -7.35 -3.35
CA TRP A 602 4.51 -6.88 -2.18
C TRP A 602 3.03 -7.16 -2.32
N PHE A 603 2.40 -7.63 -1.25
CA PHE A 603 0.97 -7.93 -1.22
C PHE A 603 0.48 -8.01 0.23
N THR A 604 -0.83 -7.88 0.43
CA THR A 604 -1.46 -8.25 1.69
C THR A 604 -2.05 -9.64 1.60
N ALA A 605 -2.02 -10.36 2.73
CA ALA A 605 -2.49 -11.73 2.81
C ALA A 605 -3.16 -12.02 4.14
N ARG A 606 -3.97 -13.08 4.15
CA ARG A 606 -4.37 -13.78 5.36
C ARG A 606 -3.30 -14.77 5.79
N VAL A 607 -3.07 -14.85 7.08
CA VAL A 607 -1.98 -15.65 7.67
C VAL A 607 -2.45 -16.36 8.93
N ALA A 608 -1.82 -17.49 9.25
CA ALA A 608 -1.97 -18.19 10.52
C ALA A 608 -0.63 -18.28 11.25
N ALA A 609 -0.75 -18.15 12.57
CA ALA A 609 0.23 -18.51 13.59
C ALA A 609 1.54 -17.74 13.51
N ILE A 610 1.47 -16.41 13.60
CA ILE A 610 2.63 -15.57 13.83
C ILE A 610 2.85 -15.43 15.35
N ASN A 611 4.08 -15.62 15.79
CA ASN A 611 4.62 -15.28 17.12
C ASN A 611 3.88 -15.76 18.39
N THR A 612 3.20 -16.91 18.39
CA THR A 612 2.43 -17.35 19.57
C THR A 612 2.67 -18.79 19.98
N TYR A 613 3.79 -19.00 20.69
CA TYR A 613 3.93 -20.15 21.58
C TYR A 613 3.49 -19.75 22.99
N SER A 614 2.36 -20.32 23.43
CA SER A 614 1.87 -20.18 24.81
C SER A 614 2.59 -21.19 25.70
N THR A 615 3.46 -20.70 26.58
CA THR A 615 4.16 -21.51 27.58
C THR A 615 3.17 -22.17 28.55
N THR A 616 2.02 -21.55 28.80
CA THR A 616 0.98 -22.01 29.72
C THR A 616 0.19 -23.21 29.19
N THR A 617 -0.13 -23.22 27.88
CA THR A 617 -0.94 -24.29 27.27
C THR A 617 -0.11 -25.30 26.50
N GLN A 618 1.20 -25.07 26.32
CA GLN A 618 2.08 -25.83 25.43
C GLN A 618 1.47 -26.05 24.04
N SER A 619 0.57 -25.16 23.61
CA SER A 619 -0.15 -25.26 22.36
C SER A 619 0.13 -24.02 21.52
N THR A 620 0.42 -24.25 20.24
CA THR A 620 0.49 -23.19 19.24
C THR A 620 -0.93 -22.70 18.97
N PHE A 621 -1.26 -21.47 19.35
CA PHE A 621 -2.50 -20.87 18.89
C PHE A 621 -2.33 -20.51 17.41
N SER A 622 -3.25 -20.93 16.55
CA SER A 622 -3.39 -20.32 15.23
C SER A 622 -4.06 -18.97 15.42
N ARG A 623 -3.28 -17.91 15.69
CA ARG A 623 -3.78 -16.55 15.48
C ARG A 623 -3.97 -16.34 13.99
N TYR A 624 -5.20 -16.11 13.59
CA TYR A 624 -5.57 -15.82 12.21
C TYR A 624 -5.57 -14.31 12.03
N ASN A 625 -4.60 -13.82 11.28
CA ASN A 625 -4.34 -12.39 11.11
C ASN A 625 -4.35 -12.00 9.64
N SER A 626 -4.28 -10.70 9.42
CA SER A 626 -3.88 -10.14 8.13
C SER A 626 -2.47 -9.58 8.24
N ALA A 627 -1.71 -9.71 7.16
CA ALA A 627 -0.32 -9.29 7.10
C ALA A 627 -0.01 -8.56 5.79
N LEU A 628 0.93 -7.62 5.86
CA LEU A 628 1.70 -7.15 4.73
C LEU A 628 2.90 -8.10 4.55
N ILE A 629 3.03 -8.67 3.36
CA ILE A 629 4.06 -9.64 3.02
C ILE A 629 4.94 -9.07 1.91
N ARG A 630 6.26 -9.30 2.05
CA ARG A 630 7.25 -9.12 0.99
C ARG A 630 7.74 -10.50 0.53
N GLY A 631 7.54 -10.82 -0.74
CA GLY A 631 8.23 -11.91 -1.42
C GLY A 631 9.59 -11.43 -1.91
N VAL A 632 10.65 -11.89 -1.26
CA VAL A 632 12.04 -11.52 -1.59
C VAL A 632 12.50 -12.31 -2.80
N TYR A 633 12.94 -11.60 -3.83
CA TYR A 633 13.30 -12.17 -5.12
C TYR A 633 14.71 -12.76 -5.12
N ASN A 634 14.83 -14.03 -5.51
CA ASN A 634 16.11 -14.67 -5.80
C ASN A 634 16.32 -14.74 -7.33
N PRO A 635 17.25 -13.94 -7.88
CA PRO A 635 17.45 -13.86 -9.32
C PRO A 635 18.10 -15.11 -9.94
N ASP A 636 18.86 -15.87 -9.16
CA ASP A 636 19.62 -17.04 -9.62
C ASP A 636 18.70 -18.23 -9.86
N THR A 637 17.77 -18.47 -8.95
CA THR A 637 16.82 -19.60 -9.01
C THR A 637 15.45 -19.22 -9.57
N PHE A 638 15.15 -17.92 -9.71
CA PHE A 638 13.82 -17.43 -10.06
C PHE A 638 12.74 -17.89 -9.07
N THR A 639 13.04 -17.74 -7.77
CA THR A 639 12.15 -18.11 -6.66
C THR A 639 11.94 -16.93 -5.72
N TYR A 640 10.98 -17.09 -4.81
CA TYR A 640 10.63 -16.10 -3.81
C TYR A 640 10.51 -16.74 -2.44
N ASP A 641 10.98 -16.04 -1.41
CA ASP A 641 10.77 -16.38 -0.01
C ASP A 641 9.95 -15.28 0.67
N LEU A 642 9.05 -15.66 1.57
CA LEU A 642 8.10 -14.72 2.17
C LEU A 642 8.61 -14.19 3.50
N GLU A 643 8.57 -12.87 3.62
CA GLU A 643 8.88 -12.11 4.82
C GLU A 643 7.62 -11.41 5.32
N LEU A 644 7.37 -11.54 6.63
CA LEU A 644 6.39 -10.73 7.33
C LEU A 644 6.94 -9.33 7.56
N VAL A 645 6.25 -8.31 7.03
CA VAL A 645 6.64 -6.90 7.18
C VAL A 645 5.84 -6.21 8.28
N ALA A 646 4.53 -6.40 8.30
CA ALA A 646 3.63 -5.90 9.34
C ALA A 646 2.40 -6.79 9.45
N GLU A 647 1.77 -6.86 10.61
CA GLU A 647 0.51 -7.55 10.83
C GLU A 647 -0.54 -6.74 11.60
N PHE A 648 -1.78 -7.21 11.53
CA PHE A 648 -2.84 -6.77 12.42
C PHE A 648 -2.41 -6.94 13.88
N GLY A 649 -2.58 -5.88 14.67
CA GLY A 649 -2.20 -5.87 16.08
C GLY A 649 -0.81 -5.32 16.35
N ASP A 650 0.02 -5.05 15.33
CA ASP A 650 1.31 -4.39 15.52
C ASP A 650 1.11 -3.04 16.20
N ARG A 651 1.85 -2.83 17.30
CA ARG A 651 1.75 -1.64 18.15
C ARG A 651 2.89 -0.70 17.84
N ILE A 652 2.55 0.53 17.49
CA ILE A 652 3.49 1.55 17.08
C ILE A 652 3.22 2.80 17.92
N LEU A 653 4.27 3.46 18.39
CA LEU A 653 4.12 4.74 19.08
C LEU A 653 3.90 5.84 18.06
N GLY A 654 2.75 6.50 18.04
CA GLY A 654 2.59 7.72 17.27
C GLY A 654 3.56 8.80 17.77
N LYS A 655 4.53 9.21 16.95
CA LYS A 655 5.52 10.23 17.36
C LYS A 655 4.93 11.61 17.59
N ASN A 656 3.83 11.89 16.91
CA ASN A 656 3.25 13.21 16.87
C ASN A 656 2.18 13.31 17.95
N SER A 657 1.39 12.24 18.13
CA SER A 657 0.41 12.14 19.21
C SER A 657 1.02 11.74 20.55
N LEU A 658 2.25 11.20 20.56
CA LEU A 658 2.86 10.49 21.70
C LEU A 658 1.95 9.38 22.27
N THR A 659 1.05 8.85 21.43
CA THR A 659 0.04 7.88 21.79
C THR A 659 0.28 6.61 20.98
N ARG A 660 0.28 5.44 21.63
CA ARG A 660 0.42 4.19 20.90
C ARG A 660 -0.83 3.95 20.06
N TYR A 661 -0.63 3.44 18.86
CA TYR A 661 -1.70 2.89 18.05
C TYR A 661 -1.38 1.46 17.66
N SER A 662 -2.43 0.66 17.53
CA SER A 662 -2.38 -0.65 16.90
C SER A 662 -2.79 -0.52 15.44
N ILE A 663 -2.18 -1.32 14.56
CA ILE A 663 -2.72 -1.56 13.23
C ILE A 663 -4.04 -2.33 13.41
N GLY A 664 -5.17 -1.62 13.36
CA GLY A 664 -6.53 -2.15 13.56
C GLY A 664 -7.07 -2.94 12.37
N GLY A 665 -6.23 -3.23 11.38
CA GLY A 665 -6.52 -4.02 10.19
C GLY A 665 -6.12 -3.30 8.93
N PHE A 666 -5.65 -4.04 7.92
CA PHE A 666 -5.64 -3.49 6.56
C PHE A 666 -7.09 -3.43 6.06
N ILE A 667 -7.38 -2.68 5.00
CA ILE A 667 -8.78 -2.53 4.52
C ILE A 667 -9.33 -3.88 4.05
N PHE A 668 -9.84 -4.73 4.92
CA PHE A 668 -10.59 -5.93 4.55
C PHE A 668 -12.06 -5.53 4.37
N ALA A 669 -12.80 -6.22 3.50
CA ALA A 669 -14.21 -5.95 3.33
C ALA A 669 -14.94 -6.16 4.68
N ALA A 670 -15.57 -5.09 5.18
CA ALA A 670 -16.09 -4.97 6.55
C ALA A 670 -17.11 -6.06 6.95
N ALA A 671 -17.67 -6.80 6.00
CA ALA A 671 -18.68 -7.82 6.26
C ALA A 671 -18.12 -9.25 6.42
N ASN A 672 -16.87 -9.52 6.02
CA ASN A 672 -16.39 -10.92 5.91
C ASN A 672 -14.89 -11.14 6.12
N ASN A 673 -14.16 -10.14 6.62
CA ASN A 673 -12.70 -10.16 6.81
C ASN A 673 -11.91 -10.51 5.54
N ALA A 674 -12.52 -10.51 4.34
CA ALA A 674 -11.85 -10.89 3.10
C ALA A 674 -11.09 -9.72 2.50
N THR A 675 -10.03 -9.97 1.70
CA THR A 675 -9.26 -8.87 1.11
C THR A 675 -10.25 -7.97 0.37
N SER A 676 -10.30 -6.68 0.72
CA SER A 676 -11.21 -5.78 0.03
C SER A 676 -10.79 -5.67 -1.42
N PRO A 677 -11.73 -5.58 -2.37
CA PRO A 677 -11.43 -5.16 -3.73
C PRO A 677 -10.78 -3.77 -3.82
N SER A 678 -10.70 -3.03 -2.72
CA SER A 678 -10.05 -1.74 -2.61
C SER A 678 -8.77 -1.77 -1.77
N THR A 679 -8.23 -2.95 -1.42
CA THR A 679 -6.96 -3.10 -0.69
C THR A 679 -5.77 -2.65 -1.53
N PHE A 680 -5.04 -3.58 -2.12
CA PHE A 680 -3.66 -3.37 -2.54
C PHE A 680 -3.53 -3.66 -4.03
N PHE A 681 -2.86 -2.76 -4.73
CA PHE A 681 -2.74 -2.72 -6.18
C PHE A 681 -1.32 -2.41 -6.62
N SER A 682 -1.08 -2.46 -7.93
CA SER A 682 0.26 -2.20 -8.47
C SER A 682 0.83 -0.80 -8.15
N SER A 683 0.01 0.24 -7.95
CA SER A 683 0.46 1.57 -7.46
C SER A 683 0.64 1.66 -5.96
N SER A 684 0.28 0.64 -5.18
CA SER A 684 0.54 0.64 -3.75
C SER A 684 2.04 0.60 -3.45
N VAL A 685 2.89 0.27 -4.43
CA VAL A 685 4.36 0.27 -4.31
C VAL A 685 5.02 1.11 -5.41
N ALA A 686 6.02 1.89 -4.99
CA ALA A 686 6.94 2.60 -5.85
C ALA A 686 7.82 1.60 -6.61
N PRO A 687 7.80 1.58 -7.95
CA PRO A 687 8.65 0.70 -8.74
C PRO A 687 10.09 1.23 -8.90
N TYR A 688 10.46 2.23 -8.10
CA TYR A 688 11.78 2.87 -8.04
C TYR A 688 12.35 2.71 -6.64
N ALA A 689 13.67 2.78 -6.53
CA ALA A 689 14.38 2.74 -5.25
C ALA A 689 14.31 4.09 -4.56
N ASP A 690 14.55 4.13 -3.24
CA ASP A 690 14.60 5.38 -2.49
C ASP A 690 15.54 6.39 -3.18
N ARG A 691 15.10 7.65 -3.23
CA ARG A 691 15.83 8.76 -3.88
C ARG A 691 16.19 8.50 -5.35
N ASN A 692 15.46 7.61 -6.03
CA ASN A 692 15.77 7.11 -7.37
C ASN A 692 17.20 6.54 -7.49
N MET A 693 17.75 5.96 -6.42
CA MET A 693 19.11 5.44 -6.46
C MET A 693 19.28 4.31 -7.49
N ASN A 694 20.46 4.22 -8.10
CA ASN A 694 20.81 3.09 -8.95
C ASN A 694 21.26 1.92 -8.08
N VAL A 695 20.36 0.98 -7.82
CA VAL A 695 20.62 -0.18 -6.95
C VAL A 695 21.80 -1.02 -7.45
N ALA A 696 21.94 -1.22 -8.77
CA ALA A 696 23.06 -2.00 -9.30
C ALA A 696 24.41 -1.33 -9.02
N SER A 697 24.47 0.00 -9.13
CA SER A 697 25.67 0.77 -8.78
C SER A 697 25.96 0.73 -7.28
N ALA A 698 24.94 0.88 -6.44
CA ALA A 698 25.07 0.80 -4.99
C ALA A 698 25.55 -0.58 -4.52
N ILE A 699 25.09 -1.68 -5.15
CA ILE A 699 25.64 -3.02 -4.91
C ILE A 699 27.11 -3.08 -5.31
N SER A 700 27.48 -2.55 -6.49
CA SER A 700 28.87 -2.59 -6.97
C SER A 700 29.84 -1.76 -6.12
N ASN A 701 29.34 -0.71 -5.46
CA ASN A 701 30.11 0.12 -4.54
C ASN A 701 30.23 -0.49 -3.13
N GLY A 702 29.43 -1.52 -2.82
CA GLY A 702 29.32 -2.10 -1.47
C GLY A 702 28.38 -1.33 -0.55
N ASP A 703 27.65 -0.33 -1.06
CA ASP A 703 26.69 0.46 -0.28
C ASP A 703 25.50 -0.41 0.13
N ILE A 704 25.03 -1.29 -0.76
CA ILE A 704 23.95 -2.27 -0.52
C ILE A 704 24.54 -3.66 -0.34
N VAL A 705 24.16 -4.31 0.77
CA VAL A 705 24.59 -5.69 1.06
C VAL A 705 23.54 -6.67 0.52
N ASN A 706 23.97 -7.57 -0.38
CA ASN A 706 23.16 -8.72 -0.79
C ASN A 706 23.07 -9.70 0.39
N TRP A 707 21.87 -9.99 0.87
CA TRP A 707 21.71 -10.95 1.96
C TRP A 707 21.32 -12.29 1.39
N GLY A 708 22.18 -13.27 1.65
CA GLY A 708 22.11 -14.63 1.11
C GLY A 708 23.14 -14.87 0.00
N ASN A 709 23.72 -16.07 0.00
CA ASN A 709 24.68 -16.54 -1.01
C ASN A 709 24.11 -16.63 -2.45
N ASN A 710 22.85 -16.23 -2.66
CA ASN A 710 22.08 -16.42 -3.89
C ASN A 710 21.65 -15.11 -4.55
N GLY A 711 22.30 -13.98 -4.22
CA GLY A 711 22.08 -12.69 -4.90
C GLY A 711 20.73 -12.01 -4.62
N ALA A 712 20.00 -12.43 -3.59
CA ALA A 712 18.76 -11.76 -3.17
C ALA A 712 19.07 -10.40 -2.52
N VAL A 713 18.25 -9.40 -2.82
CA VAL A 713 18.40 -8.03 -2.30
C VAL A 713 17.24 -7.70 -1.38
N ILE A 714 17.54 -7.67 -0.09
CA ILE A 714 16.59 -7.36 0.99
C ILE A 714 16.64 -5.91 1.47
N ASP A 715 17.64 -5.16 1.00
CA ASP A 715 17.94 -3.82 1.48
C ASP A 715 16.70 -2.93 1.38
N PRO A 716 16.29 -2.26 2.47
CA PRO A 716 15.05 -1.49 2.49
C PRO A 716 15.05 -0.35 1.47
N ARG A 717 16.21 0.14 1.02
CA ARG A 717 16.31 1.20 0.00
C ARG A 717 15.84 0.76 -1.38
N THR A 718 15.67 -0.53 -1.65
CA THR A 718 15.04 -0.98 -2.90
C THR A 718 13.56 -0.57 -2.98
N LEU A 719 12.95 -0.24 -1.85
CA LEU A 719 11.60 0.29 -1.75
C LEU A 719 11.62 1.82 -1.75
N GLY A 720 11.24 2.44 -2.88
CA GLY A 720 11.07 3.91 -2.94
C GLY A 720 9.85 4.43 -2.18
N GLY A 721 9.00 3.54 -1.68
CA GLY A 721 7.82 3.85 -0.88
C GLY A 721 6.68 2.87 -1.15
N LEU A 722 5.87 2.63 -0.12
CA LEU A 722 4.67 1.83 -0.17
C LEU A 722 3.56 2.58 0.56
N VAL A 723 2.35 2.58 0.02
CA VAL A 723 1.18 3.03 0.76
C VAL A 723 0.26 1.85 1.03
N LEU A 724 -0.33 1.84 2.23
CA LEU A 724 -1.16 0.76 2.70
C LEU A 724 -2.39 1.32 3.41
N GLY A 725 -3.56 1.01 2.90
CA GLY A 725 -4.80 1.38 3.54
C GLY A 725 -5.08 0.50 4.75
N GLY A 726 -5.48 1.10 5.86
CA GLY A 726 -5.85 0.37 7.07
C GLY A 726 -6.49 1.26 8.13
N ASN A 727 -6.69 0.67 9.30
CA ASN A 727 -7.22 1.34 10.48
C ASN A 727 -6.10 1.61 11.49
N PHE A 728 -6.12 2.79 12.08
CA PHE A 728 -5.30 3.22 13.20
C PHE A 728 -6.19 3.17 14.45
N LEU A 729 -5.86 2.32 15.42
CA LEU A 729 -6.60 2.24 16.68
C LEU A 729 -5.70 2.77 17.80
N TYR A 730 -5.98 3.96 18.31
CA TYR A 730 -5.18 4.64 19.34
C TYR A 730 -5.62 4.22 20.74
N ASP A 731 -4.65 3.86 21.58
CA ASP A 731 -4.83 3.57 23.02
C ASP A 731 -4.78 4.89 23.80
N VAL A 732 -5.96 5.50 23.98
CA VAL A 732 -6.05 6.88 24.46
C VAL A 732 -5.88 7.00 25.98
N ASP A 733 -6.33 6.00 26.74
CA ASP A 733 -6.15 5.98 28.19
C ASP A 733 -4.86 5.28 28.67
N GLY A 734 -4.11 4.68 27.75
CA GLY A 734 -2.81 4.06 28.03
C GLY A 734 -2.95 2.75 28.80
N ASP A 735 -4.11 2.11 28.75
CA ASP A 735 -4.37 0.85 29.42
C ASP A 735 -3.85 -0.38 28.65
N ASN A 736 -3.30 -0.14 27.43
CA ASN A 736 -2.73 -1.13 26.52
C ASN A 736 -3.77 -2.12 25.95
N GLN A 737 -5.05 -1.77 26.02
CA GLN A 737 -6.17 -2.44 25.38
C GLN A 737 -6.66 -1.61 24.20
N PHE A 738 -6.27 -2.00 23.00
CA PHE A 738 -6.73 -1.36 21.77
C PHE A 738 -8.13 -1.88 21.40
N GLN A 739 -9.17 -1.14 21.76
CA GLN A 739 -10.57 -1.54 21.59
C GLN A 739 -11.30 -0.62 20.61
N ASP A 740 -11.85 -1.18 19.54
CA ASP A 740 -12.64 -0.40 18.57
C ASP A 740 -13.92 0.15 19.23
N PRO A 741 -14.10 1.47 19.37
CA PRO A 741 -15.33 2.08 19.88
C PRO A 741 -16.52 2.01 18.90
N SER A 742 -16.30 1.64 17.64
CA SER A 742 -17.32 1.60 16.59
C SER A 742 -18.03 0.23 16.52
N GLY A 743 -19.25 0.16 17.06
CA GLY A 743 -20.14 -1.01 16.91
C GLY A 743 -20.21 -1.94 18.13
N THR A 744 -20.81 -3.12 17.98
CA THR A 744 -21.03 -4.06 19.10
C THR A 744 -20.37 -5.41 18.81
N ASN A 745 -19.27 -5.70 19.52
CA ASN A 745 -18.53 -6.97 19.60
C ASN A 745 -17.78 -7.39 18.30
N PRO A 746 -16.43 -7.48 18.30
CA PRO A 746 -15.50 -7.25 19.41
C PRO A 746 -15.35 -5.79 19.82
N SER A 747 -15.97 -4.86 19.07
CA SER A 747 -16.02 -3.44 19.38
C SER A 747 -16.65 -3.17 20.75
N ASN A 748 -16.08 -2.22 21.49
CA ASN A 748 -16.56 -1.75 22.79
C ASN A 748 -16.94 -0.26 22.70
N PRO A 749 -18.24 0.08 22.56
CA PRO A 749 -18.70 1.48 22.51
C PRO A 749 -18.31 2.34 23.70
N ASN A 750 -17.95 1.73 24.84
CA ASN A 750 -17.51 2.43 26.04
C ASN A 750 -16.00 2.63 26.10
N SER A 751 -15.23 2.11 25.13
CA SER A 751 -13.81 2.41 25.02
C SER A 751 -13.63 3.91 24.77
N VAL A 752 -12.59 4.48 25.35
CA VAL A 752 -12.17 5.87 25.09
C VAL A 752 -11.16 5.95 23.95
N ASP A 753 -10.74 4.80 23.42
CA ASP A 753 -9.87 4.70 22.26
C ASP A 753 -10.48 5.32 21.02
N GLU A 754 -9.63 5.64 20.06
CA GLU A 754 -10.06 6.23 18.79
C GLU A 754 -9.63 5.38 17.62
N GLN A 755 -10.58 5.04 16.75
CA GLN A 755 -10.30 4.28 15.52
C GLN A 755 -10.49 5.14 14.28
N TYR A 756 -9.44 5.28 13.49
CA TYR A 756 -9.47 6.02 12.22
C TYR A 756 -9.14 5.11 11.05
N SER A 757 -9.82 5.27 9.91
CA SER A 757 -9.43 4.67 8.63
C SER A 757 -8.51 5.63 7.84
N GLY A 758 -7.58 5.10 7.05
CA GLY A 758 -6.72 5.94 6.23
C GLY A 758 -5.57 5.20 5.55
N LEU A 759 -4.48 5.91 5.35
CA LEU A 759 -3.32 5.47 4.59
C LEU A 759 -2.05 5.50 5.46
N PHE A 760 -1.41 4.35 5.63
CA PHE A 760 -0.03 4.26 6.07
C PHE A 760 0.91 4.54 4.89
N TYR A 761 2.05 5.15 5.17
CA TYR A 761 3.20 5.16 4.28
C TYR A 761 4.33 4.37 4.93
N ILE A 762 4.93 3.48 4.15
CA ILE A 762 6.07 2.66 4.53
C ILE A 762 7.23 3.00 3.60
N ASN A 763 8.39 3.32 4.17
CA ASN A 763 9.59 3.65 3.40
C ASN A 763 10.84 3.04 4.01
N PHE A 764 11.97 3.18 3.30
CA PHE A 764 13.27 2.91 3.86
C PHE A 764 13.51 3.69 5.15
N ARG A 765 14.03 3.01 6.17
CA ARG A 765 14.60 3.64 7.35
C ARG A 765 16.04 3.16 7.51
N SER A 766 16.95 4.11 7.61
CA SER A 766 18.35 3.86 7.98
C SER A 766 18.44 3.35 9.41
N CYS A 767 19.65 2.95 9.84
CA CYS A 767 19.89 2.75 11.27
C CYS A 767 19.54 4.02 12.04
N ASP A 768 19.21 3.87 13.33
CA ASP A 768 18.61 4.96 14.10
C ASP A 768 19.56 6.19 14.23
N ALA A 769 20.88 6.01 14.12
CA ALA A 769 21.89 7.08 14.18
C ALA A 769 22.30 7.69 12.82
N ASP A 770 21.97 7.08 11.69
CA ASP A 770 22.19 7.66 10.33
C ASP A 770 20.98 8.53 10.01
N PHE A 771 21.10 9.82 10.30
CA PHE A 771 20.00 10.77 10.21
C PHE A 771 19.76 11.25 8.78
N ASN A 772 20.83 11.31 7.98
CA ASN A 772 20.77 11.77 6.59
C ASN A 772 20.45 10.62 5.59
N GLY A 773 20.51 9.37 6.03
CA GLY A 773 20.21 8.18 5.26
C GLY A 773 21.29 7.76 4.25
N ASP A 774 22.52 8.25 4.36
CA ASP A 774 23.62 7.96 3.43
C ASP A 774 24.37 6.66 3.76
N THR A 775 23.94 5.96 4.81
CA THR A 775 24.45 4.69 5.33
C THR A 775 25.77 4.75 6.08
N PHE A 776 26.26 5.95 6.34
CA PHE A 776 27.32 6.20 7.29
C PHE A 776 26.73 6.90 8.52
N VAL A 777 27.44 6.82 9.64
CA VAL A 777 27.17 7.65 10.82
C VAL A 777 28.40 8.51 10.97
N ASP A 778 28.34 9.73 10.47
CA ASP A 778 29.50 10.61 10.35
C ASP A 778 29.24 12.03 10.89
N ASP A 779 30.14 12.97 10.57
CA ASP A 779 30.05 14.36 11.02
C ASP A 779 28.74 15.04 10.59
N ALA A 780 28.18 14.67 9.43
CA ALA A 780 26.90 15.21 8.97
C ALA A 780 25.77 14.73 9.87
N ASP A 781 25.76 13.46 10.27
CA ASP A 781 24.78 12.92 11.23
C ASP A 781 24.97 13.53 12.62
N PHE A 782 26.21 13.74 13.05
CA PHE A 782 26.50 14.38 14.32
C PHE A 782 25.95 15.80 14.38
N VAL A 783 26.06 16.59 13.31
CA VAL A 783 25.46 17.93 13.26
C VAL A 783 23.95 17.88 13.43
N ILE A 784 23.28 16.92 12.79
CA ILE A 784 21.83 16.74 12.91
C ILE A 784 21.45 16.26 14.32
N PHE A 785 22.17 15.27 14.85
CA PHE A 785 21.98 14.77 16.22
C PHE A 785 22.19 15.88 17.25
N ALA A 786 23.30 16.62 17.16
CA ALA A 786 23.62 17.71 18.09
C ALA A 786 22.55 18.81 18.05
N GLN A 787 21.94 19.06 16.88
CA GLN A 787 20.81 19.97 16.79
C GLN A 787 19.59 19.44 17.54
N ALA A 788 19.24 18.16 17.38
CA ALA A 788 18.13 17.53 18.12
C ALA A 788 18.41 17.50 19.63
N TYR A 789 19.61 17.10 20.03
CA TYR A 789 20.08 17.03 21.40
C TYR A 789 20.09 18.39 22.09
N ASN A 790 20.56 19.46 21.42
CA ASN A 790 20.52 20.82 21.98
C ASN A 790 19.10 21.34 22.20
N ASN A 791 18.11 20.81 21.48
CA ASN A 791 16.72 21.18 21.67
C ASN A 791 16.10 20.50 22.91
N LEU A 792 16.71 19.42 23.44
CA LEU A 792 16.32 18.62 24.62
C LEU A 792 14.87 18.06 24.62
N LEU A 793 14.08 18.42 23.61
CA LEU A 793 12.66 18.06 23.42
C LEU A 793 12.41 17.46 22.04
N ASP A 794 13.42 17.43 21.16
CA ASP A 794 13.27 16.91 19.81
C ASP A 794 13.49 15.40 19.81
N THR A 795 12.40 14.63 19.91
CA THR A 795 12.46 13.15 19.83
C THR A 795 12.98 12.60 18.50
N PHE A 796 13.42 13.44 17.57
CA PHE A 796 14.20 13.01 16.42
C PHE A 796 15.51 12.34 16.85
N GLY A 797 16.19 12.87 17.87
CA GLY A 797 17.44 12.31 18.40
C GLY A 797 17.24 11.20 19.44
N ASP A 798 15.99 10.81 19.71
CA ASP A 798 15.61 9.75 20.65
C ASP A 798 15.90 8.38 20.02
N LEU A 799 17.11 7.88 20.26
CA LEU A 799 17.62 6.62 19.75
C LEU A 799 17.25 5.43 20.63
N ASN A 800 16.92 5.66 21.91
CA ASN A 800 16.49 4.63 22.85
C ASN A 800 14.95 4.46 22.93
N PHE A 801 14.20 5.36 22.30
CA PHE A 801 12.73 5.41 22.23
C PHE A 801 12.03 5.70 23.56
N ASP A 802 12.66 6.46 24.47
CA ASP A 802 12.07 6.89 25.74
C ASP A 802 11.32 8.23 25.67
N ASN A 803 11.26 8.82 24.47
CA ASN A 803 10.66 10.13 24.15
C ASN A 803 11.45 11.34 24.66
N LEU A 804 12.71 11.17 24.99
CA LEU A 804 13.64 12.27 25.25
C LEU A 804 14.84 12.14 24.32
N THR A 805 15.55 13.24 24.12
CA THR A 805 16.88 13.20 23.50
C THR A 805 17.87 13.67 24.52
N ASP A 806 18.54 12.72 25.15
CA ASP A 806 19.41 12.95 26.29
C ASP A 806 20.74 12.18 26.19
N ASP A 807 21.49 12.17 27.30
CA ASP A 807 22.81 11.53 27.37
C ASP A 807 22.77 10.05 27.00
N SER A 808 21.65 9.37 27.23
CA SER A 808 21.45 7.96 26.88
C SER A 808 21.44 7.78 25.36
N ASP A 809 20.78 8.68 24.63
CA ASP A 809 20.79 8.69 23.17
C ASP A 809 22.16 9.06 22.62
N PHE A 810 22.84 10.01 23.26
CA PHE A 810 24.20 10.37 22.87
C PHE A 810 25.16 9.18 22.99
N VAL A 811 25.01 8.32 24.01
CA VAL A 811 25.81 7.09 24.11
C VAL A 811 25.54 6.14 22.94
N ILE A 812 24.28 5.97 22.54
CA ILE A 812 23.91 5.14 21.37
C ILE A 812 24.48 5.75 20.09
N PHE A 813 24.37 7.07 19.92
CA PHE A 813 24.90 7.79 18.78
C PHE A 813 26.42 7.66 18.70
N ALA A 814 27.14 7.95 19.79
CA ALA A 814 28.60 7.89 19.86
C ALA A 814 29.12 6.49 19.55
N GLN A 815 28.43 5.44 20.03
CA GLN A 815 28.78 4.06 19.70
C GLN A 815 28.64 3.77 18.20
N ALA A 816 27.54 4.23 17.57
CA ALA A 816 27.33 4.05 16.13
C ALA A 816 28.35 4.86 15.29
N TYR A 817 28.61 6.10 15.71
CA TYR A 817 29.57 7.00 15.10
C TYR A 817 31.01 6.45 15.18
N ASP A 818 31.44 5.93 16.32
CA ASP A 818 32.78 5.31 16.50
C ASP A 818 33.00 4.12 15.57
N GLN A 819 31.93 3.40 15.23
CA GLN A 819 31.99 2.28 14.31
C GLN A 819 32.02 2.72 12.85
N LEU A 820 31.69 3.99 12.55
CA LEU A 820 31.43 4.52 11.20
C LEU A 820 30.47 3.65 10.39
N LEU A 821 29.64 2.88 11.10
CA LEU A 821 28.82 1.85 10.50
C LEU A 821 27.39 2.12 10.90
N CYS A 822 26.56 2.29 9.87
CA CYS A 822 25.16 1.96 9.96
C CYS A 822 25.05 0.45 10.01
N VAL A 823 25.49 -0.17 11.12
CA VAL A 823 25.41 -1.60 11.24
C VAL A 823 23.94 -1.96 11.27
N LEU A 824 23.48 -2.57 10.19
CA LEU A 824 22.39 -3.54 10.22
C LEU A 824 22.83 -4.77 11.05
N GLN A 825 23.55 -4.58 12.16
CA GLN A 825 23.80 -5.66 13.09
C GLN A 825 22.44 -5.92 13.77
N PRO A 826 21.98 -7.17 13.72
CA PRO A 826 20.95 -7.64 14.63
C PRO A 826 21.56 -7.50 16.04
N ASN A 827 20.88 -6.84 16.97
CA ASN A 827 21.25 -6.93 18.38
C ASN A 827 20.39 -8.00 19.03
#